data_AF-A0A4R0RBK5-F1
#
_entry.id   AF-A0A4R0RBK5-F1
#
_cell.length_a   1.000
_cell.length_b   1.000
_cell.length_c   1.000
_cell.angle_alpha   90.00
_cell.angle_beta   90.00
_cell.angle_gamma   90.00
#
_symmetry.space_group_name_H-M   'P 1'
#
loop_
_entity.id
_entity.type
_entity.pdbx_description
1 polymer ?
#
loop_
_entity_poly.entity_id
_entity_poly.type
_entity_poly.pdbx_seq_one_letter_code
_entity_poly.pdbx_strand_id
1 'polypeptide(L)'
;MLEEYIWVHKLFWYRQNLALCLMNPKTERYEEAIEQMKLAMKIHTELLRRQNSPRADTSWKALPTLYAHYTEARILGNLLDEETKNVLEKVIEVYEDSSFPKDAWDGLHLVLARINLALVLRALGVEPEKEELLVQQSMTYIRKHPEDKYRLKRFLQLPYQSSHPVSIALGESWIASDESDSKEERRRFRACDHCKLGEPVATLSRCRGCQEAMYCSKTCQRAGWPGHRSGCRASSERILKVKALRDSGQISDRSSVHLFALINWDNKPYYTNIEAPVHALGLQYDPTRAETHVIFRIVHYVEDASALDAGDRFYVEQVGVFRVQDVLADIMVFGNERNLEEARQSFEDAAPLSDREKGYFYLRTWTLISTDGNLIPFLCRTGFGPTGSTLPPRMGEGVRMPISELPPVSRVIAEAEIKRRMGATDDGSPSTSEELQLWREHLDDPRHPMRQLRPNLPPYAKVPDALVIYTTWYLRVPNLFKFCIHAEPSDMPEEYLEELIWVNNLCIKLYEVTTPKMRCDYEAFNRVEHEGDSMGRRVRYREHLAWCLMSPTMERFEEAVEQLKIGVAEYAVAVRMLNLPVADTPWKSHPQVYAAYAEARVLANHLDMVTKEMLEHVLDAAQDPLTRTIRELAWHVVLARANLALVLHVLGIEPDREKQLTQLATSYIRRRPELKKHIGRFLRCHDSHPVLLELGEDWSVTDNIKQIMTMKDHMPAGMAKRMEEFFTWLSSPYYANEEALIHALNLQHDLHRARTHIVFRLIRCVKTRSRDIRDWFRVEQCSVFKIADVYPEIKDCQNLKTDEEVQEYFEDIFAIRDGQRKDVVDVLHLTSFIAGTATGKLGCMLFNVKEERIRRMPYDPAWRQKANHSGRPPAAFVLRAGVQDAEFDYQDNMTRLASYINALQLA
;
A
#
# COMPACT_ATOMS: atom_id res chain seq x y z
N MET A 1 -10.33 -39.08 -15.31
CA MET A 1 -11.44 -38.23 -15.81
C MET A 1 -11.44 -36.83 -15.20
N LEU A 2 -11.58 -36.67 -13.88
CA LEU A 2 -11.58 -35.32 -13.26
C LEU A 2 -10.24 -34.58 -13.44
N GLU A 3 -9.11 -35.28 -13.32
CA GLU A 3 -7.77 -34.70 -13.55
C GLU A 3 -7.55 -34.26 -14.99
N GLU A 4 -7.91 -35.10 -15.96
CA GLU A 4 -7.86 -34.77 -17.40
C GLU A 4 -8.77 -33.57 -17.71
N TYR A 5 -9.97 -33.52 -17.12
CA TYR A 5 -10.90 -32.41 -17.27
C TYR A 5 -10.33 -31.09 -16.74
N ILE A 6 -9.72 -31.11 -15.55
CA ILE A 6 -9.06 -29.93 -14.97
C ILE A 6 -7.90 -29.48 -15.85
N TRP A 7 -7.13 -30.42 -16.41
CA TRP A 7 -5.99 -30.11 -17.25
C TRP A 7 -6.40 -29.46 -18.58
N VAL A 8 -7.41 -30.02 -19.26
CA VAL A 8 -7.93 -29.48 -20.53
C VAL A 8 -8.56 -28.09 -20.31
N HIS A 9 -9.27 -27.88 -19.20
CA HIS A 9 -9.84 -26.58 -18.87
C HIS A 9 -8.77 -25.53 -18.55
N LYS A 10 -7.69 -25.91 -17.86
CA LYS A 10 -6.54 -25.04 -17.62
C LYS A 10 -5.81 -24.68 -18.92
N LEU A 11 -5.56 -25.67 -19.78
CA LEU A 11 -4.89 -25.46 -21.07
C LEU A 11 -5.68 -24.49 -21.97
N PHE A 12 -7.01 -24.65 -22.02
CA PHE A 12 -7.90 -23.71 -22.71
C PHE A 12 -7.68 -22.27 -22.22
N TRP A 13 -7.70 -22.06 -20.90
CA TRP A 13 -7.56 -20.73 -20.31
C TRP A 13 -6.16 -20.12 -20.53
N TYR A 14 -5.11 -20.94 -20.44
CA TYR A 14 -3.74 -20.50 -20.72
C TYR A 14 -3.55 -20.06 -22.18
N ARG A 15 -4.14 -20.77 -23.15
CA ARG A 15 -4.04 -20.38 -24.56
C ARG A 15 -4.79 -19.09 -24.86
N GLN A 16 -5.98 -18.92 -24.30
CA GLN A 16 -6.74 -17.68 -24.44
C GLN A 16 -5.93 -16.50 -23.87
N ASN A 17 -5.37 -16.63 -22.67
CA ASN A 17 -4.56 -15.57 -22.07
C ASN A 17 -3.27 -15.30 -22.84
N LEU A 18 -2.57 -16.33 -23.30
CA LEU A 18 -1.38 -16.16 -24.14
C LEU A 18 -1.73 -15.39 -25.41
N ALA A 19 -2.85 -15.70 -26.07
CA ALA A 19 -3.30 -14.94 -27.24
C ALA A 19 -3.64 -13.48 -26.91
N LEU A 20 -4.36 -13.20 -25.82
CA LEU A 20 -4.61 -11.82 -25.35
C LEU A 20 -3.30 -11.06 -25.10
N CYS A 21 -2.30 -11.78 -24.59
CA CYS A 21 -0.98 -11.25 -24.36
C CYS A 21 -0.27 -10.92 -25.67
N LEU A 22 -0.22 -11.86 -26.61
CA LEU A 22 0.39 -11.68 -27.94
C LEU A 22 -0.28 -10.55 -28.73
N MET A 23 -1.59 -10.35 -28.55
CA MET A 23 -2.34 -9.22 -29.08
C MET A 23 -2.00 -7.88 -28.42
N ASN A 24 -1.09 -7.75 -27.45
CA ASN A 24 -0.78 -6.46 -26.86
C ASN A 24 -0.10 -5.51 -27.88
N PRO A 25 -0.38 -4.19 -27.88
CA PRO A 25 0.28 -3.24 -28.79
C PRO A 25 1.80 -3.18 -28.68
N LYS A 26 2.37 -3.70 -27.58
CA LYS A 26 3.82 -3.75 -27.40
C LYS A 26 4.46 -5.02 -27.94
N THR A 27 3.68 -6.08 -28.18
CA THR A 27 4.20 -7.35 -28.72
C THR A 27 3.90 -7.50 -30.20
N GLU A 28 2.69 -7.13 -30.62
CA GLU A 28 2.27 -7.14 -32.02
C GLU A 28 2.44 -8.50 -32.75
N ARG A 29 2.45 -9.61 -32.00
CA ARG A 29 2.61 -10.98 -32.54
C ARG A 29 1.25 -11.57 -32.95
N TYR A 30 0.60 -10.90 -33.89
CA TYR A 30 -0.81 -11.17 -34.21
C TYR A 30 -1.03 -12.52 -34.89
N GLU A 31 -0.14 -12.98 -35.78
CA GLU A 31 -0.30 -14.32 -36.39
C GLU A 31 -0.27 -15.43 -35.35
N GLU A 32 0.63 -15.33 -34.37
CA GLU A 32 0.72 -16.31 -33.28
C GLU A 32 -0.51 -16.25 -32.38
N ALA A 33 -1.05 -15.05 -32.10
CA ALA A 33 -2.28 -14.90 -31.34
C ALA A 33 -3.46 -15.61 -32.05
N ILE A 34 -3.56 -15.47 -33.38
CA ILE A 34 -4.57 -16.13 -34.20
C ILE A 34 -4.47 -17.66 -34.07
N GLU A 35 -3.25 -18.21 -34.16
CA GLU A 35 -3.03 -19.66 -34.02
C GLU A 35 -3.36 -20.16 -32.60
N GLN A 36 -2.97 -19.42 -31.55
CA GLN A 36 -3.35 -19.76 -30.17
C GLN A 36 -4.87 -19.73 -29.96
N MET A 37 -5.58 -18.77 -30.55
CA MET A 37 -7.04 -18.69 -30.48
C MET A 37 -7.72 -19.83 -31.24
N LYS A 38 -7.24 -20.23 -32.43
CA LYS A 38 -7.74 -21.43 -33.14
C LYS A 38 -7.62 -22.68 -32.29
N LEU A 39 -6.47 -22.86 -31.63
CA LEU A 39 -6.24 -23.98 -30.73
C LEU A 39 -7.18 -23.94 -29.52
N ALA A 40 -7.39 -22.76 -28.92
CA ALA A 40 -8.35 -22.58 -27.82
C ALA A 40 -9.79 -22.91 -28.25
N MET A 41 -10.23 -22.46 -29.43
CA MET A 41 -11.54 -22.77 -30.01
C MET A 41 -11.72 -24.27 -30.28
N LYS A 42 -10.68 -24.94 -30.79
CA LYS A 42 -10.68 -26.40 -31.00
C LYS A 42 -10.83 -27.15 -29.68
N ILE A 43 -10.07 -26.77 -28.64
CA ILE A 43 -10.17 -27.37 -27.30
C ILE A 43 -11.57 -27.14 -26.71
N HIS A 44 -12.10 -25.92 -26.82
CA HIS A 44 -13.44 -25.59 -26.33
C HIS A 44 -14.53 -26.43 -27.02
N THR A 45 -14.45 -26.58 -28.35
CA THR A 45 -15.38 -27.42 -29.12
C THR A 45 -15.29 -28.89 -28.70
N GLU A 46 -14.08 -29.41 -28.49
CA GLU A 46 -13.88 -30.79 -28.03
C GLU A 46 -14.41 -31.00 -26.60
N LEU A 47 -14.22 -30.04 -25.70
CA LEU A 47 -14.81 -30.06 -24.36
C LEU A 47 -16.35 -30.15 -24.42
N LEU A 48 -16.98 -29.35 -25.28
CA LEU A 48 -18.44 -29.39 -25.47
C LEU A 48 -18.91 -30.74 -26.02
N ARG A 49 -18.17 -31.33 -26.97
CA ARG A 49 -18.48 -32.69 -27.49
C ARG A 49 -18.38 -33.74 -26.40
N ARG A 50 -17.31 -33.73 -25.60
CA ARG A 50 -17.12 -34.67 -24.49
C ARG A 50 -18.22 -34.54 -23.42
N GLN A 51 -18.76 -33.35 -23.25
CA GLN A 51 -19.89 -33.08 -22.36
C GLN A 51 -21.26 -33.43 -22.99
N ASN A 52 -21.30 -33.94 -24.23
CA ASN A 52 -22.52 -34.11 -25.03
C ASN A 52 -23.37 -32.83 -25.07
N SER A 53 -22.72 -31.67 -25.09
CA SER A 53 -23.42 -30.38 -25.13
C SER A 53 -24.08 -30.18 -26.49
N PRO A 54 -25.35 -29.76 -26.55
CA PRO A 54 -26.02 -29.44 -27.82
C PRO A 54 -25.38 -28.25 -28.54
N ARG A 55 -24.48 -27.52 -27.87
CA ARG A 55 -23.71 -26.40 -28.43
C ARG A 55 -22.39 -26.82 -29.06
N ALA A 56 -22.08 -28.11 -29.16
CA ALA A 56 -20.82 -28.58 -29.75
C ALA A 56 -20.60 -28.06 -31.19
N ASP A 57 -21.63 -28.07 -32.03
CA ASP A 57 -21.55 -27.58 -33.42
C ASP A 57 -21.79 -26.07 -33.55
N THR A 58 -22.17 -25.43 -32.44
CA THR A 58 -22.40 -23.98 -32.32
C THR A 58 -21.58 -23.43 -31.15
N SER A 59 -20.31 -23.80 -31.08
CA SER A 59 -19.45 -23.52 -29.93
C SER A 59 -19.26 -22.01 -29.65
N TRP A 60 -19.46 -21.14 -30.65
CA TRP A 60 -19.52 -19.69 -30.46
C TRP A 60 -20.72 -19.22 -29.64
N LYS A 61 -21.84 -19.95 -29.63
CA LYS A 61 -22.99 -19.68 -28.75
C LYS A 61 -22.72 -20.10 -27.31
N ALA A 62 -21.75 -20.99 -27.07
CA ALA A 62 -21.34 -21.38 -25.72
C ALA A 62 -20.37 -20.39 -25.09
N LEU A 63 -19.44 -19.82 -25.88
CA LEU A 63 -18.44 -18.88 -25.40
C LEU A 63 -18.11 -17.79 -26.44
N PRO A 64 -19.01 -16.81 -26.69
CA PRO A 64 -18.84 -15.81 -27.75
C PRO A 64 -17.60 -14.92 -27.56
N THR A 65 -17.20 -14.65 -26.31
CA THR A 65 -16.00 -13.87 -26.00
C THR A 65 -14.72 -14.47 -26.57
N LEU A 66 -14.60 -15.80 -26.64
CA LEU A 66 -13.45 -16.47 -27.27
C LEU A 66 -13.38 -16.15 -28.77
N TYR A 67 -14.53 -16.14 -29.44
CA TYR A 67 -14.63 -15.88 -30.88
C TYR A 67 -14.47 -14.39 -31.18
N ALA A 68 -14.92 -13.51 -30.29
CA ALA A 68 -14.64 -12.08 -30.36
C ALA A 68 -13.13 -11.79 -30.27
N HIS A 69 -12.41 -12.43 -29.33
CA HIS A 69 -10.96 -12.27 -29.26
C HIS A 69 -10.23 -12.87 -30.49
N TYR A 70 -10.74 -13.95 -31.07
CA TYR A 70 -10.21 -14.49 -32.32
C TYR A 70 -10.33 -13.49 -33.47
N THR A 71 -11.48 -12.83 -33.62
CA THR A 71 -11.67 -11.83 -34.66
C THR A 71 -10.86 -10.57 -34.39
N GLU A 72 -10.75 -10.13 -33.14
CA GLU A 72 -9.81 -9.05 -32.76
C GLU A 72 -8.37 -9.37 -33.18
N ALA A 73 -7.90 -10.59 -32.93
CA ALA A 73 -6.57 -11.03 -33.35
C ALA A 73 -6.39 -10.95 -34.87
N ARG A 74 -7.41 -11.35 -35.63
CA ARG A 74 -7.41 -11.30 -37.11
C ARG A 74 -7.42 -9.87 -37.64
N ILE A 75 -8.23 -8.98 -37.06
CA ILE A 75 -8.27 -7.56 -37.44
C ILE A 75 -6.93 -6.89 -37.18
N LEU A 76 -6.33 -7.17 -36.01
CA LEU A 76 -4.99 -6.69 -35.68
C LEU A 76 -3.93 -7.28 -36.63
N GLY A 77 -4.06 -8.54 -37.02
CA GLY A 77 -3.22 -9.17 -38.06
C GLY A 77 -3.56 -8.76 -39.49
N ASN A 78 -4.43 -7.77 -39.70
CA ASN A 78 -4.89 -7.30 -41.01
C ASN A 78 -5.50 -8.39 -41.92
N LEU A 79 -6.07 -9.45 -41.34
CA LEU A 79 -6.82 -10.47 -42.09
C LEU A 79 -8.27 -10.00 -42.22
N LEU A 80 -8.55 -9.23 -43.28
CA LEU A 80 -9.87 -8.66 -43.57
C LEU A 80 -10.60 -9.49 -44.65
N ASP A 81 -10.84 -10.77 -44.36
CA ASP A 81 -11.37 -11.75 -45.30
C ASP A 81 -12.77 -12.28 -44.92
N GLU A 82 -13.33 -13.14 -45.79
CA GLU A 82 -14.66 -13.74 -45.61
C GLU A 82 -14.75 -14.59 -44.34
N GLU A 83 -13.65 -15.22 -43.89
CA GLU A 83 -13.64 -15.95 -42.61
C GLU A 83 -13.86 -14.99 -41.44
N THR A 84 -13.14 -13.87 -41.42
CA THR A 84 -13.25 -12.85 -40.37
C THR A 84 -14.65 -12.26 -40.32
N LYS A 85 -15.22 -11.96 -41.49
CA LYS A 85 -16.62 -11.53 -41.66
C LYS A 85 -17.59 -12.54 -41.03
N ASN A 86 -17.50 -13.81 -41.43
CA ASN A 86 -18.40 -14.87 -40.96
C ASN A 86 -18.34 -15.08 -39.44
N VAL A 87 -17.16 -14.98 -38.83
CA VAL A 87 -17.04 -15.13 -37.36
C VAL A 87 -17.58 -13.90 -36.64
N LEU A 88 -17.34 -12.68 -37.14
CA LEU A 88 -17.91 -11.46 -36.57
C LEU A 88 -19.44 -11.45 -36.61
N GLU A 89 -20.04 -11.90 -37.71
CA GLU A 89 -21.50 -12.03 -37.83
C GLU A 89 -22.07 -13.01 -36.79
N LYS A 90 -21.40 -14.15 -36.58
CA LYS A 90 -21.77 -15.11 -35.53
C LYS A 90 -21.66 -14.53 -34.12
N VAL A 91 -20.64 -13.71 -33.85
CA VAL A 91 -20.47 -13.03 -32.56
C VAL A 91 -21.59 -12.01 -32.34
N ILE A 92 -21.91 -11.21 -33.36
CA ILE A 92 -23.01 -10.23 -33.30
C ILE A 92 -24.36 -10.94 -33.10
N GLU A 93 -24.64 -12.02 -33.83
CA GLU A 93 -25.86 -12.83 -33.68
C GLU A 93 -26.08 -13.24 -32.22
N VAL A 94 -25.02 -13.74 -31.55
CA VAL A 94 -25.11 -14.19 -30.14
C VAL A 94 -25.40 -13.03 -29.20
N TYR A 95 -24.75 -11.89 -29.39
CA TYR A 95 -24.90 -10.73 -28.49
C TYR A 95 -26.20 -9.94 -28.72
N GLU A 96 -26.78 -10.04 -29.91
CA GLU A 96 -28.09 -9.46 -30.21
C GLU A 96 -29.24 -10.38 -29.77
N ASP A 97 -28.99 -11.67 -29.58
CA ASP A 97 -29.95 -12.61 -29.01
C ASP A 97 -30.35 -12.17 -27.59
N SER A 98 -31.61 -11.79 -27.44
CA SER A 98 -32.19 -11.35 -26.15
C SER A 98 -32.14 -12.44 -25.06
N SER A 99 -31.96 -13.70 -25.42
CA SER A 99 -31.83 -14.82 -24.49
C SER A 99 -30.41 -14.99 -23.93
N PHE A 100 -29.40 -14.36 -24.53
CA PHE A 100 -28.04 -14.41 -24.02
C PHE A 100 -27.89 -13.54 -22.75
N PRO A 101 -27.35 -14.07 -21.64
CA PRO A 101 -27.17 -13.30 -20.42
C PRO A 101 -26.21 -12.13 -20.68
N LYS A 102 -26.69 -10.89 -20.58
CA LYS A 102 -25.86 -9.70 -20.79
C LYS A 102 -25.11 -9.36 -19.51
N ASP A 103 -23.82 -9.64 -19.47
CA ASP A 103 -22.91 -9.09 -18.48
C ASP A 103 -22.34 -7.72 -18.93
N ALA A 104 -21.50 -7.09 -18.11
CA ALA A 104 -20.91 -5.78 -18.46
C ALA A 104 -19.96 -5.85 -19.65
N TRP A 105 -19.20 -6.94 -19.73
CA TRP A 105 -18.11 -7.08 -20.68
C TRP A 105 -18.67 -7.35 -22.09
N ASP A 106 -19.87 -7.92 -22.18
CA ASP A 106 -20.59 -8.20 -23.42
C ASP A 106 -20.89 -6.95 -24.27
N GLY A 107 -21.14 -5.79 -23.64
CA GLY A 107 -21.41 -4.54 -24.36
C GLY A 107 -20.22 -4.05 -25.19
N LEU A 108 -19.01 -4.16 -24.63
CA LEU A 108 -17.79 -3.74 -25.29
C LEU A 108 -17.42 -4.70 -26.44
N HIS A 109 -17.56 -6.01 -26.24
CA HIS A 109 -17.28 -6.99 -27.30
C HIS A 109 -18.27 -6.88 -28.46
N LEU A 110 -19.55 -6.58 -28.19
CA LEU A 110 -20.53 -6.31 -29.26
C LEU A 110 -20.16 -5.07 -30.09
N VAL A 111 -19.82 -3.94 -29.44
CA VAL A 111 -19.43 -2.74 -30.20
C VAL A 111 -18.12 -2.97 -30.98
N LEU A 112 -17.13 -3.67 -30.40
CA LEU A 112 -15.91 -4.05 -31.10
C LEU A 112 -16.19 -4.93 -32.31
N ALA A 113 -17.08 -5.91 -32.18
CA ALA A 113 -17.47 -6.77 -33.30
C ALA A 113 -18.13 -5.96 -34.43
N ARG A 114 -18.99 -4.98 -34.11
CA ARG A 114 -19.61 -4.10 -35.12
C ARG A 114 -18.60 -3.17 -35.79
N ILE A 115 -17.71 -2.56 -35.02
CA ILE A 115 -16.59 -1.72 -35.50
C ILE A 115 -15.77 -2.53 -36.51
N ASN A 116 -15.32 -3.72 -36.09
CA ASN A 116 -14.48 -4.60 -36.89
C ASN A 116 -15.22 -5.14 -38.13
N LEU A 117 -16.50 -5.47 -38.03
CA LEU A 117 -17.28 -5.95 -39.18
C LEU A 117 -17.47 -4.84 -40.21
N ALA A 118 -17.73 -3.60 -39.79
CA ALA A 118 -17.80 -2.47 -40.71
C ALA A 118 -16.49 -2.29 -41.49
N LEU A 119 -15.35 -2.43 -40.82
CA LEU A 119 -14.04 -2.40 -41.48
C LEU A 119 -13.88 -3.55 -42.50
N VAL A 120 -14.25 -4.78 -42.15
CA VAL A 120 -14.14 -5.94 -43.04
C VAL A 120 -15.06 -5.82 -44.25
N LEU A 121 -16.32 -5.39 -44.07
CA LEU A 121 -17.27 -5.18 -45.18
C LEU A 121 -16.74 -4.13 -46.16
N ARG A 122 -16.19 -3.02 -45.66
CA ARG A 122 -15.53 -2.00 -46.48
C ARG A 122 -14.35 -2.57 -47.27
N ALA A 123 -13.49 -3.33 -46.61
CA ALA A 123 -12.30 -3.92 -47.24
C ALA A 123 -12.67 -4.94 -48.33
N LEU A 124 -13.74 -5.72 -48.12
CA LEU A 124 -14.26 -6.68 -49.09
C LEU A 124 -15.07 -6.03 -50.22
N GLY A 125 -15.56 -4.80 -50.03
CA GLY A 125 -16.43 -4.11 -50.99
C GLY A 125 -17.82 -4.74 -51.10
N VAL A 126 -18.33 -5.30 -50.01
CA VAL A 126 -19.62 -6.02 -49.96
C VAL A 126 -20.55 -5.42 -48.90
N GLU A 127 -21.86 -5.51 -49.14
CA GLU A 127 -22.91 -5.08 -48.20
C GLU A 127 -22.74 -3.63 -47.65
N PRO A 128 -22.61 -2.60 -48.51
CA PRO A 128 -22.36 -1.22 -48.07
C PRO A 128 -23.46 -0.65 -47.15
N GLU A 129 -24.71 -1.04 -47.33
CA GLU A 129 -25.82 -0.63 -46.45
C GLU A 129 -25.66 -1.17 -45.02
N LYS A 130 -25.15 -2.40 -44.90
CA LYS A 130 -24.87 -3.04 -43.60
C LYS A 130 -23.66 -2.40 -42.94
N GLU A 131 -22.63 -2.06 -43.70
CA GLU A 131 -21.50 -1.28 -43.23
C GLU A 131 -21.97 0.06 -42.61
N GLU A 132 -22.76 0.84 -43.35
CA GLU A 132 -23.29 2.13 -42.89
C GLU A 132 -24.11 2.00 -41.60
N LEU A 133 -24.97 0.98 -41.52
CA LEU A 133 -25.75 0.67 -40.32
C LEU A 133 -24.84 0.37 -39.12
N LEU A 134 -23.83 -0.49 -39.29
CA LEU A 134 -22.89 -0.86 -38.22
C LEU A 134 -22.06 0.35 -37.76
N VAL A 135 -21.66 1.23 -38.68
CA VAL A 135 -20.99 2.49 -38.35
C VAL A 135 -21.86 3.36 -37.46
N GLN A 136 -23.11 3.58 -37.85
CA GLN A 136 -24.04 4.43 -37.11
C GLN A 136 -24.35 3.86 -35.72
N GLN A 137 -24.52 2.54 -35.60
CA GLN A 137 -24.69 1.85 -34.32
C GLN A 137 -23.45 2.01 -33.43
N SER A 138 -22.25 1.84 -33.99
CA SER A 138 -20.98 1.97 -33.27
C SER A 138 -20.76 3.39 -32.77
N MET A 139 -21.00 4.41 -33.60
CA MET A 139 -20.90 5.81 -33.19
C MET A 139 -21.87 6.16 -32.06
N THR A 140 -23.10 5.67 -32.15
CA THR A 140 -24.13 5.88 -31.13
C THR A 140 -23.69 5.29 -29.79
N TYR A 141 -23.06 4.11 -29.82
CA TYR A 141 -22.45 3.52 -28.64
C TYR A 141 -21.28 4.38 -28.12
N ILE A 142 -20.28 4.64 -28.95
CA ILE A 142 -19.05 5.35 -28.56
C ILE A 142 -19.35 6.73 -27.95
N ARG A 143 -20.32 7.47 -28.50
CA ARG A 143 -20.73 8.78 -27.95
C ARG A 143 -21.44 8.67 -26.60
N LYS A 144 -22.11 7.55 -26.32
CA LYS A 144 -22.72 7.25 -25.02
C LYS A 144 -21.71 6.68 -24.02
N HIS A 145 -20.58 6.17 -24.51
CA HIS A 145 -19.55 5.43 -23.77
C HIS A 145 -18.15 6.03 -24.03
N PRO A 146 -17.90 7.31 -23.66
CA PRO A 146 -16.65 7.99 -23.96
C PRO A 146 -15.43 7.38 -23.23
N GLU A 147 -15.64 6.70 -22.10
CA GLU A 147 -14.57 6.06 -21.34
C GLU A 147 -13.95 4.85 -22.06
N ASP A 148 -14.71 4.18 -22.94
CA ASP A 148 -14.21 3.12 -23.81
C ASP A 148 -13.28 3.65 -24.91
N LYS A 149 -13.21 4.98 -25.10
CA LYS A 149 -12.36 5.64 -26.10
C LYS A 149 -10.93 5.13 -26.09
N TYR A 150 -10.29 5.00 -24.93
CA TYR A 150 -8.91 4.53 -24.87
C TYR A 150 -8.75 3.11 -25.43
N ARG A 151 -9.70 2.22 -25.16
CA ARG A 151 -9.69 0.83 -25.67
C ARG A 151 -10.00 0.79 -27.16
N LEU A 152 -11.01 1.54 -27.60
CA LEU A 152 -11.47 1.55 -28.98
C LEU A 152 -10.52 2.31 -29.92
N LYS A 153 -9.81 3.33 -29.42
CA LYS A 153 -8.83 4.14 -30.17
C LYS A 153 -7.80 3.25 -30.88
N ARG A 154 -7.40 2.15 -30.24
CA ARG A 154 -6.50 1.16 -30.83
C ARG A 154 -7.04 0.54 -32.12
N PHE A 155 -8.31 0.16 -32.15
CA PHE A 155 -8.93 -0.48 -33.32
C PHE A 155 -9.33 0.54 -34.39
N LEU A 156 -9.63 1.77 -33.97
CA LEU A 156 -9.98 2.87 -34.86
C LEU A 156 -8.76 3.50 -35.56
N GLN A 157 -7.56 3.35 -35.00
CA GLN A 157 -6.31 3.94 -35.50
C GLN A 157 -5.21 2.90 -35.76
N LEU A 158 -5.53 1.84 -36.49
CA LEU A 158 -4.52 0.85 -36.88
C LEU A 158 -3.58 1.44 -37.95
N PRO A 159 -2.25 1.47 -37.72
CA PRO A 159 -1.32 2.26 -38.54
C PRO A 159 -1.16 1.75 -39.99
N TYR A 160 -1.51 0.50 -40.25
CA TYR A 160 -1.37 -0.17 -41.55
C TYR A 160 -2.68 -0.31 -42.34
N GLN A 161 -3.79 0.23 -41.83
CA GLN A 161 -5.10 0.15 -42.48
C GLN A 161 -5.52 1.52 -43.01
N SER A 162 -6.37 1.50 -44.05
CA SER A 162 -7.09 2.69 -44.46
C SER A 162 -7.95 3.22 -43.31
N SER A 163 -8.20 4.52 -43.29
CA SER A 163 -8.94 5.18 -42.21
C SER A 163 -10.23 4.42 -41.88
N HIS A 164 -10.33 3.95 -40.63
CA HIS A 164 -11.42 3.09 -40.19
C HIS A 164 -12.78 3.79 -40.43
N PRO A 165 -13.81 3.12 -40.97
CA PRO A 165 -15.12 3.73 -41.26
C PRO A 165 -15.72 4.51 -40.08
N VAL A 166 -15.71 3.88 -38.90
CA VAL A 166 -16.16 4.51 -37.63
C VAL A 166 -15.27 5.69 -37.22
N SER A 167 -13.96 5.64 -37.45
CA SER A 167 -13.03 6.73 -37.15
C SER A 167 -13.34 7.97 -38.00
N ILE A 168 -13.55 7.78 -39.31
CA ILE A 168 -13.96 8.86 -40.23
C ILE A 168 -15.25 9.51 -39.74
N ALA A 169 -16.23 8.68 -39.36
CA ALA A 169 -17.54 9.16 -38.96
C ALA A 169 -17.56 9.86 -37.58
N LEU A 170 -16.65 9.50 -36.67
CA LEU A 170 -16.47 10.19 -35.38
C LEU A 170 -15.79 11.56 -35.52
N GLY A 171 -14.94 11.74 -36.53
CA GLY A 171 -14.18 12.96 -36.80
C GLY A 171 -12.87 13.05 -36.01
N GLU A 172 -11.90 13.79 -36.58
CA GLU A 172 -10.53 13.90 -36.05
C GLU A 172 -10.47 14.57 -34.67
N SER A 173 -11.36 15.54 -34.41
CA SER A 173 -11.46 16.22 -33.11
C SER A 173 -11.82 15.28 -31.96
N TRP A 174 -12.64 14.25 -32.24
CA TRP A 174 -12.95 13.24 -31.23
C TRP A 174 -11.72 12.39 -30.92
N ILE A 175 -10.92 12.06 -31.92
CA ILE A 175 -9.75 11.19 -31.75
C ILE A 175 -8.60 11.91 -31.03
N ALA A 176 -8.43 13.21 -31.30
CA ALA A 176 -7.35 14.04 -30.78
C ALA A 176 -7.52 14.48 -29.32
N SER A 177 -8.73 14.51 -28.76
CA SER A 177 -8.94 14.95 -27.37
C SER A 177 -8.45 13.91 -26.35
N ASP A 178 -7.27 14.12 -25.76
CA ASP A 178 -6.68 13.21 -24.75
C ASP A 178 -7.19 13.50 -23.31
N GLU A 179 -8.05 14.49 -23.11
CA GLU A 179 -8.59 14.85 -21.80
C GLU A 179 -9.67 13.86 -21.33
N SER A 180 -9.23 12.82 -20.63
CA SER A 180 -10.09 12.17 -19.63
C SER A 180 -10.34 13.19 -18.51
N ASP A 181 -11.43 13.96 -18.60
CA ASP A 181 -11.87 14.85 -17.51
C ASP A 181 -11.86 14.06 -16.19
N SER A 182 -11.33 14.64 -15.12
CA SER A 182 -11.41 14.13 -13.74
C SER A 182 -12.81 13.63 -13.35
N LYS A 183 -13.85 14.17 -13.98
CA LYS A 183 -15.25 13.76 -13.85
C LYS A 183 -15.52 12.38 -14.45
N GLU A 184 -14.86 12.05 -15.55
CA GLU A 184 -14.95 10.76 -16.24
C GLU A 184 -14.14 9.68 -15.54
N GLU A 185 -12.95 10.02 -15.04
CA GLU A 185 -12.21 9.14 -14.14
C GLU A 185 -13.01 8.82 -12.87
N ARG A 186 -13.70 9.82 -12.29
CA ARG A 186 -14.65 9.61 -11.20
C ARG A 186 -15.85 8.73 -11.57
N ARG A 187 -16.31 8.72 -12.83
CA ARG A 187 -17.35 7.79 -13.31
C ARG A 187 -16.83 6.35 -13.42
N ARG A 188 -15.57 6.16 -13.82
CA ARG A 188 -14.94 4.82 -13.91
C ARG A 188 -14.91 4.09 -12.57
N PHE A 189 -14.83 4.82 -11.46
CA PHE A 189 -14.87 4.24 -10.12
C PHE A 189 -16.29 4.03 -9.56
N ARG A 190 -17.34 4.47 -10.27
CA ARG A 190 -18.73 4.18 -9.89
C ARG A 190 -19.12 2.83 -10.44
N ALA A 191 -19.42 1.91 -9.54
CA ALA A 191 -19.90 0.58 -9.90
C ALA A 191 -21.16 0.23 -9.11
N CYS A 192 -21.96 -0.67 -9.67
CA CYS A 192 -23.08 -1.24 -8.95
C CYS A 192 -22.56 -1.98 -7.71
N ASP A 193 -23.12 -1.68 -6.54
CA ASP A 193 -22.66 -2.29 -5.28
C ASP A 193 -22.84 -3.82 -5.23
N HIS A 194 -23.77 -4.36 -6.02
CA HIS A 194 -24.00 -5.79 -6.13
C HIS A 194 -23.16 -6.45 -7.23
N CYS A 195 -23.42 -6.13 -8.51
CA CYS A 195 -22.81 -6.82 -9.65
C CYS A 195 -21.51 -6.19 -10.16
N LYS A 196 -21.06 -5.09 -9.54
CA LYS A 196 -19.83 -4.35 -9.87
C LYS A 196 -19.75 -3.80 -11.31
N LEU A 197 -20.85 -3.82 -12.06
CA LEU A 197 -20.92 -3.17 -13.39
C LEU A 197 -20.79 -1.65 -13.21
N GLY A 198 -19.80 -1.06 -13.86
CA GLY A 198 -19.48 0.36 -13.79
C GLY A 198 -20.36 1.24 -14.69
N GLU A 199 -20.40 2.54 -14.40
CA GLU A 199 -20.74 3.48 -15.47
C GLU A 199 -19.64 3.44 -16.54
N PRO A 200 -20.03 3.46 -17.83
CA PRO A 200 -21.39 3.62 -18.36
C PRO A 200 -22.08 2.31 -18.73
N VAL A 201 -21.42 1.17 -18.54
CA VAL A 201 -21.90 -0.14 -18.93
C VAL A 201 -23.30 -0.42 -18.36
N ALA A 202 -23.58 0.13 -17.18
CA ALA A 202 -24.93 0.29 -16.72
C ALA A 202 -25.19 1.67 -16.13
N THR A 203 -26.35 2.25 -16.42
CA THR A 203 -26.82 3.46 -15.74
C THR A 203 -27.05 3.15 -14.27
N LEU A 204 -26.29 3.81 -13.40
CA LEU A 204 -26.39 3.58 -11.97
C LEU A 204 -27.44 4.50 -11.35
N SER A 205 -28.45 3.89 -10.72
CA SER A 205 -29.41 4.59 -9.88
C SER A 205 -28.92 4.58 -8.44
N ARG A 206 -28.87 5.76 -7.82
CA ARG A 206 -28.66 5.87 -6.38
C ARG A 206 -29.84 5.25 -5.63
N CYS A 207 -29.56 4.55 -4.54
CA CYS A 207 -30.58 4.04 -3.65
C CYS A 207 -31.43 5.20 -3.12
N ARG A 208 -32.76 5.09 -3.20
CA ARG A 208 -33.67 6.19 -2.80
C ARG A 208 -33.64 6.51 -1.30
N GLY A 209 -33.19 5.56 -0.47
CA GLY A 209 -33.04 5.74 0.97
C GLY A 209 -31.78 6.52 1.31
N CYS A 210 -30.61 5.90 1.13
CA CYS A 210 -29.33 6.49 1.53
C CYS A 210 -28.70 7.44 0.49
N GLN A 211 -29.07 7.35 -0.77
CA GLN A 211 -28.43 8.05 -1.91
C GLN A 211 -26.93 7.76 -2.13
N GLU A 212 -26.33 6.86 -1.34
CA GLU A 212 -24.92 6.48 -1.43
C GLU A 212 -24.72 5.30 -2.36
N ALA A 213 -25.39 4.19 -2.06
CA ALA A 213 -25.25 2.97 -2.83
C ALA A 213 -25.83 3.12 -4.23
N MET A 214 -25.14 2.54 -5.21
CA MET A 214 -25.46 2.64 -6.61
C MET A 214 -25.84 1.27 -7.15
N TYR A 215 -26.95 1.19 -7.87
CA TYR A 215 -27.43 -0.05 -8.47
C TYR A 215 -27.81 0.17 -9.93
N CYS A 216 -27.39 -0.75 -10.80
CA CYS A 216 -27.80 -0.73 -12.21
C CYS A 216 -29.28 -1.08 -12.43
N SER A 217 -29.93 -1.75 -11.46
CA SER A 217 -31.32 -2.19 -11.57
C SER A 217 -31.96 -2.43 -10.21
N LYS A 218 -33.31 -2.48 -10.17
CA LYS A 218 -34.06 -2.90 -8.96
C LYS A 218 -33.71 -4.34 -8.55
N THR A 219 -33.38 -5.20 -9.50
CA THR A 219 -32.96 -6.59 -9.22
C THR A 219 -31.62 -6.60 -8.49
N CYS A 220 -30.62 -5.87 -8.98
CA CYS A 220 -29.32 -5.71 -8.29
C CYS A 220 -29.48 -5.01 -6.95
N GLN A 221 -30.41 -4.05 -6.83
CA GLN A 221 -30.74 -3.44 -5.54
C GLN A 221 -31.30 -4.48 -4.56
N ARG A 222 -32.27 -5.31 -4.97
CA ARG A 222 -32.83 -6.39 -4.13
C ARG A 222 -31.79 -7.44 -3.76
N ALA A 223 -30.88 -7.76 -4.66
CA ALA A 223 -29.84 -8.75 -4.45
C ALA A 223 -28.68 -8.23 -3.59
N GLY A 224 -28.32 -6.94 -3.72
CA GLY A 224 -27.38 -6.26 -2.82
C GLY A 224 -28.01 -5.86 -1.47
N TRP A 225 -29.34 -5.88 -1.37
CA TRP A 225 -30.08 -5.44 -0.18
C TRP A 225 -29.65 -6.13 1.12
N PRO A 226 -29.39 -7.46 1.19
CA PRO A 226 -28.99 -8.10 2.44
C PRO A 226 -27.73 -7.48 3.07
N GLY A 227 -26.73 -7.12 2.25
CA GLY A 227 -25.51 -6.43 2.72
C GLY A 227 -25.68 -4.92 2.88
N HIS A 228 -26.57 -4.31 2.11
CA HIS A 228 -26.77 -2.86 2.11
C HIS A 228 -27.80 -2.36 3.15
N ARG A 229 -28.78 -3.18 3.55
CA ARG A 229 -29.97 -2.77 4.31
C ARG A 229 -29.65 -2.00 5.58
N SER A 230 -28.67 -2.48 6.36
CA SER A 230 -28.26 -1.85 7.61
C SER A 230 -27.70 -0.44 7.38
N GLY A 231 -26.72 -0.31 6.47
CA GLY A 231 -26.17 0.98 6.06
C GLY A 231 -27.21 1.90 5.44
N CYS A 232 -28.12 1.36 4.63
CA CYS A 232 -29.20 2.14 4.01
C CYS A 232 -30.13 2.76 5.04
N ARG A 233 -30.54 1.98 6.04
CA ARG A 233 -31.43 2.44 7.10
C ARG A 233 -30.75 3.56 7.90
N ALA A 234 -29.51 3.35 8.33
CA ALA A 234 -28.74 4.35 9.06
C ALA A 234 -28.58 5.67 8.27
N SER A 235 -28.15 5.61 7.01
CA SER A 235 -28.02 6.82 6.17
C SER A 235 -29.38 7.48 5.87
N SER A 236 -30.43 6.69 5.63
CA SER A 236 -31.77 7.24 5.40
C SER A 236 -32.35 7.92 6.63
N GLU A 237 -32.14 7.36 7.83
CA GLU A 237 -32.54 7.97 9.10
C GLU A 237 -31.80 9.29 9.33
N ARG A 238 -30.50 9.36 9.02
CA ARG A 238 -29.71 10.60 9.05
C ARG A 238 -30.29 11.67 8.12
N ILE A 239 -30.59 11.31 6.87
CA ILE A 239 -31.21 12.22 5.89
C ILE A 239 -32.58 12.72 6.36
N LEU A 240 -33.42 11.84 6.92
CA LEU A 240 -34.74 12.21 7.44
C LEU A 240 -34.64 13.13 8.66
N LYS A 241 -33.68 12.89 9.56
CA LYS A 241 -33.42 13.75 10.72
C LYS A 241 -33.05 15.17 10.27
N VAL A 242 -32.13 15.31 9.31
CA VAL A 242 -31.75 16.63 8.76
C VAL A 242 -32.96 17.35 8.15
N LYS A 243 -33.81 16.63 7.39
CA LYS A 243 -35.04 17.21 6.84
C LYS A 243 -36.01 17.65 7.92
N ALA A 244 -36.24 16.84 8.96
CA ALA A 244 -37.13 17.17 10.06
C ALA A 244 -36.64 18.39 10.85
N LEU A 245 -35.33 18.51 11.09
CA LEU A 245 -34.74 19.70 11.72
C LEU A 245 -34.98 20.96 10.88
N ARG A 246 -34.82 20.85 9.55
CA ARG A 246 -35.08 21.97 8.63
C ARG A 246 -36.56 22.34 8.60
N ASP A 247 -37.44 21.35 8.42
CA ASP A 247 -38.88 21.56 8.26
C ASP A 247 -39.53 22.08 9.57
N SER A 248 -38.92 21.79 10.73
CA SER A 248 -39.32 22.37 12.03
C SER A 248 -38.70 23.74 12.33
N GLY A 249 -37.85 24.27 11.43
CA GLY A 249 -37.17 25.55 11.61
C GLY A 249 -36.05 25.53 12.65
N GLN A 250 -35.62 24.36 13.13
CA GLN A 250 -34.51 24.23 14.08
C GLN A 250 -33.14 24.48 13.43
N ILE A 251 -33.04 24.32 12.11
CA ILE A 251 -31.84 24.64 11.33
C ILE A 251 -32.23 25.46 10.09
N SER A 252 -31.31 26.31 9.62
CA SER A 252 -31.48 27.07 8.38
C SER A 252 -31.42 26.16 7.14
N ASP A 253 -31.94 26.65 6.00
CA ASP A 253 -31.79 25.96 4.72
C ASP A 253 -30.30 25.75 4.36
N ARG A 254 -29.45 26.74 4.64
CA ARG A 254 -27.99 26.68 4.44
C ARG A 254 -27.35 25.58 5.29
N SER A 255 -27.65 25.54 6.57
CA SER A 255 -27.19 24.49 7.49
C SER A 255 -27.64 23.10 7.06
N SER A 256 -28.84 22.97 6.47
CA SER A 256 -29.31 21.70 5.89
C SER A 256 -28.45 21.25 4.70
N VAL A 257 -28.04 22.17 3.82
CA VAL A 257 -27.13 21.88 2.69
C VAL A 257 -25.77 21.42 3.21
N HIS A 258 -25.23 22.12 4.21
CA HIS A 258 -23.96 21.75 4.83
C HIS A 258 -24.00 20.35 5.47
N LEU A 259 -25.09 20.01 6.16
CA LEU A 259 -25.30 18.67 6.73
C LEU A 259 -25.41 17.57 5.67
N PHE A 260 -26.10 17.82 4.54
CA PHE A 260 -26.13 16.84 3.45
C PHE A 260 -24.76 16.66 2.79
N ALA A 261 -23.99 17.74 2.66
CA ALA A 261 -22.61 17.66 2.18
C ALA A 261 -21.73 16.89 3.17
N LEU A 262 -21.92 17.06 4.48
CA LEU A 262 -21.19 16.35 5.52
C LEU A 262 -21.48 14.86 5.49
N ILE A 263 -22.75 14.46 5.32
CA ILE A 263 -23.13 13.06 5.13
C ILE A 263 -22.35 12.45 3.96
N ASN A 264 -22.29 13.14 2.82
CA ASN A 264 -21.55 12.64 1.66
C ASN A 264 -20.04 12.57 1.92
N TRP A 265 -19.46 13.59 2.56
CA TRP A 265 -18.04 13.65 2.91
C TRP A 265 -17.63 12.52 3.86
N ASP A 266 -18.40 12.30 4.93
CA ASP A 266 -18.13 11.31 5.96
C ASP A 266 -18.07 9.88 5.42
N ASN A 267 -18.89 9.57 4.41
CA ASN A 267 -18.90 8.27 3.76
C ASN A 267 -17.79 8.08 2.70
N LYS A 268 -16.94 9.09 2.46
CA LYS A 268 -15.79 8.96 1.55
C LYS A 268 -14.58 8.38 2.28
N PRO A 269 -13.77 7.56 1.59
CA PRO A 269 -12.55 7.01 2.15
C PRO A 269 -11.40 8.03 2.19
N TYR A 270 -11.68 9.22 2.73
CA TYR A 270 -10.64 10.21 2.98
C TYR A 270 -9.84 9.82 4.23
N TYR A 271 -8.56 10.17 4.24
CA TYR A 271 -7.67 10.00 5.39
C TYR A 271 -8.32 10.46 6.71
N THR A 272 -8.97 11.63 6.68
CA THR A 272 -9.65 12.25 7.83
C THR A 272 -10.82 11.45 8.38
N ASN A 273 -11.42 10.55 7.59
CA ASN A 273 -12.60 9.76 7.96
C ASN A 273 -12.28 8.30 8.28
N ILE A 274 -11.12 7.82 7.83
CA ILE A 274 -10.71 6.42 7.96
C ILE A 274 -9.43 6.31 8.79
N GLU A 275 -8.31 6.74 8.24
CA GLU A 275 -6.97 6.46 8.80
C GLU A 275 -6.69 7.32 10.04
N ALA A 276 -6.96 8.63 9.99
CA ALA A 276 -6.70 9.52 11.13
C ALA A 276 -7.46 9.10 12.39
N PRO A 277 -8.76 8.73 12.31
CA PRO A 277 -9.48 8.22 13.47
C PRO A 277 -8.93 6.88 14.02
N VAL A 278 -8.51 5.95 13.15
CA VAL A 278 -7.88 4.68 13.58
C VAL A 278 -6.64 4.97 14.42
N HIS A 279 -5.79 5.88 13.94
CA HIS A 279 -4.58 6.29 14.66
C HIS A 279 -4.89 7.01 15.97
N ALA A 280 -5.86 7.92 15.98
CA ALA A 280 -6.23 8.68 17.17
C ALA A 280 -6.77 7.76 18.29
N LEU A 281 -7.58 6.76 17.93
CA LEU A 281 -8.04 5.75 18.88
C LEU A 281 -6.95 4.73 19.24
N GLY A 282 -5.79 4.73 18.57
CA GLY A 282 -4.75 3.73 18.80
C GLY A 282 -5.25 2.31 18.56
N LEU A 283 -6.19 2.10 17.63
CA LEU A 283 -6.77 0.78 17.35
C LEU A 283 -5.72 -0.22 16.88
N GLN A 284 -4.59 0.31 16.40
CA GLN A 284 -3.44 -0.49 16.02
C GLN A 284 -2.78 -1.24 17.18
N TYR A 285 -2.93 -0.72 18.40
CA TYR A 285 -2.39 -1.32 19.61
C TYR A 285 -3.48 -2.03 20.39
N ASP A 286 -4.64 -1.40 20.46
CA ASP A 286 -5.76 -1.85 21.26
C ASP A 286 -7.08 -1.68 20.48
N PRO A 287 -7.50 -2.73 19.75
CA PRO A 287 -8.78 -2.72 19.05
C PRO A 287 -9.98 -2.53 19.99
N THR A 288 -9.84 -2.81 21.30
CA THR A 288 -10.91 -2.60 22.28
C THR A 288 -11.20 -1.11 22.50
N ARG A 289 -10.30 -0.21 22.10
CA ARG A 289 -10.56 1.24 22.11
C ARG A 289 -11.66 1.65 21.13
N ALA A 290 -11.99 0.84 20.12
CA ALA A 290 -13.16 1.08 19.28
C ALA A 290 -14.48 0.94 20.06
N GLU A 291 -14.46 0.22 21.19
CA GLU A 291 -15.62 -0.02 22.04
C GLU A 291 -15.66 0.91 23.26
N THR A 292 -14.48 1.18 23.82
CA THR A 292 -14.35 1.95 25.08
C THR A 292 -14.10 3.44 24.86
N HIS A 293 -13.77 3.85 23.63
CA HIS A 293 -13.49 5.25 23.30
C HIS A 293 -14.31 5.73 22.08
N VAL A 294 -14.45 7.05 21.98
CA VAL A 294 -15.14 7.76 20.91
C VAL A 294 -14.34 8.98 20.52
N ILE A 295 -14.34 9.33 19.24
CA ILE A 295 -13.73 10.58 18.76
C ILE A 295 -14.78 11.66 18.66
N PHE A 296 -14.54 12.81 19.28
CA PHE A 296 -15.29 14.03 19.01
C PHE A 296 -14.49 14.90 18.05
N ARG A 297 -15.14 15.45 17.02
CA ARG A 297 -14.50 16.39 16.09
C ARG A 297 -15.44 17.51 15.70
N ILE A 298 -14.89 18.71 15.55
CA ILE A 298 -15.60 19.88 15.03
C ILE A 298 -15.11 20.11 13.60
N VAL A 299 -16.05 20.18 12.65
CA VAL A 299 -15.77 20.41 11.23
C VAL A 299 -16.42 21.70 10.76
N HIS A 300 -15.74 22.40 9.87
CA HIS A 300 -16.22 23.63 9.24
C HIS A 300 -16.48 23.42 7.77
N TYR A 301 -17.58 23.98 7.27
CA TYR A 301 -17.90 23.99 5.86
C TYR A 301 -17.19 25.15 5.14
N VAL A 302 -16.50 24.86 4.05
CA VAL A 302 -15.83 25.85 3.20
C VAL A 302 -16.77 26.23 2.04
N GLU A 303 -17.11 27.51 1.94
CA GLU A 303 -18.09 28.00 0.96
C GLU A 303 -17.56 28.10 -0.48
N ASP A 304 -16.25 27.92 -0.68
CA ASP A 304 -15.61 28.14 -1.98
C ASP A 304 -16.23 27.26 -3.07
N ALA A 305 -16.78 27.93 -4.09
CA ALA A 305 -17.42 27.32 -5.24
C ALA A 305 -16.46 26.54 -6.14
N SER A 306 -15.14 26.73 -6.01
CA SER A 306 -14.12 26.01 -6.77
C SER A 306 -13.83 24.61 -6.23
N ALA A 307 -14.33 24.25 -5.04
CA ALA A 307 -14.21 22.90 -4.48
C ALA A 307 -15.01 21.89 -5.31
N LEU A 308 -14.32 21.27 -6.27
CA LEU A 308 -14.84 20.25 -7.19
C LEU A 308 -15.09 18.90 -6.49
N ASP A 309 -14.49 18.67 -5.32
CA ASP A 309 -14.69 17.47 -4.53
C ASP A 309 -15.29 17.78 -3.15
N ALA A 310 -16.07 16.83 -2.62
CA ALA A 310 -16.63 16.96 -1.27
C ALA A 310 -15.54 17.06 -0.21
N GLY A 311 -14.38 16.44 -0.47
CA GLY A 311 -13.18 16.47 0.38
C GLY A 311 -12.67 17.87 0.69
N ASP A 312 -12.76 18.79 -0.28
CA ASP A 312 -12.22 20.15 -0.15
C ASP A 312 -13.22 21.13 0.49
N ARG A 313 -14.46 20.66 0.77
CA ARG A 313 -15.52 21.47 1.40
C ARG A 313 -15.51 21.42 2.92
N PHE A 314 -14.64 20.60 3.52
CA PHE A 314 -14.57 20.46 4.97
C PHE A 314 -13.13 20.46 5.45
N TYR A 315 -12.88 21.15 6.56
CA TYR A 315 -11.68 20.95 7.37
C TYR A 315 -12.07 20.64 8.81
N VAL A 316 -11.22 19.90 9.50
CA VAL A 316 -11.39 19.56 10.92
C VAL A 316 -10.72 20.65 11.73
N GLU A 317 -11.49 21.41 12.50
CA GLU A 317 -10.97 22.48 13.36
C GLU A 317 -10.48 21.93 14.70
N GLN A 318 -11.24 21.01 15.29
CA GLN A 318 -10.90 20.38 16.58
C GLN A 318 -11.16 18.88 16.54
N VAL A 319 -10.35 18.12 17.28
CA VAL A 319 -10.53 16.67 17.43
C VAL A 319 -10.04 16.23 18.81
N GLY A 320 -10.76 15.32 19.44
CA GLY A 320 -10.39 14.72 20.73
C GLY A 320 -10.86 13.27 20.84
N VAL A 321 -10.15 12.49 21.65
CA VAL A 321 -10.47 11.07 21.91
C VAL A 321 -10.86 10.94 23.37
N PHE A 322 -12.05 10.41 23.60
CA PHE A 322 -12.63 10.34 24.94
C PHE A 322 -13.03 8.91 25.26
N ARG A 323 -12.91 8.51 26.52
CA ARG A 323 -13.55 7.29 26.98
C ARG A 323 -15.05 7.52 27.05
N VAL A 324 -15.82 6.53 26.61
CA VAL A 324 -17.26 6.66 26.41
C VAL A 324 -17.95 7.05 27.71
N GLN A 325 -17.62 6.36 28.80
CA GLN A 325 -18.18 6.61 30.12
C GLN A 325 -17.92 8.03 30.64
N ASP A 326 -16.83 8.66 30.22
CA ASP A 326 -16.44 10.00 30.67
C ASP A 326 -17.24 11.09 29.94
N VAL A 327 -17.82 10.77 28.78
CA VAL A 327 -18.59 11.70 27.92
C VAL A 327 -20.03 11.25 27.68
N LEU A 328 -20.56 10.32 28.49
CA LEU A 328 -21.95 9.86 28.37
C LEU A 328 -22.95 11.00 28.58
N ALA A 329 -22.64 11.95 29.48
CA ALA A 329 -23.48 13.13 29.70
C ALA A 329 -23.50 14.04 28.47
N ASP A 330 -22.35 14.27 27.83
CA ASP A 330 -22.25 15.04 26.59
C ASP A 330 -22.97 14.34 25.44
N ILE A 331 -22.81 13.02 25.32
CA ILE A 331 -23.55 12.19 24.35
C ILE A 331 -25.06 12.31 24.57
N MET A 332 -25.52 12.31 25.82
CA MET A 332 -26.92 12.49 26.17
C MET A 332 -27.43 13.85 25.69
N VAL A 333 -26.68 14.93 25.95
CA VAL A 333 -27.03 16.30 25.53
C VAL A 333 -27.03 16.43 24.00
N PHE A 334 -25.95 16.03 23.32
CA PHE A 334 -25.81 16.16 21.87
C PHE A 334 -26.68 15.17 21.08
N GLY A 335 -26.94 13.99 21.64
CA GLY A 335 -27.83 12.98 21.08
C GLY A 335 -29.31 13.32 21.27
N ASN A 336 -29.62 14.24 22.20
CA ASN A 336 -30.96 14.54 22.70
C ASN A 336 -31.64 13.29 23.32
N GLU A 337 -30.86 12.52 24.09
CA GLU A 337 -31.30 11.32 24.78
C GLU A 337 -31.90 11.68 26.14
N ARG A 338 -32.88 10.92 26.65
CA ARG A 338 -33.63 11.35 27.86
C ARG A 338 -32.86 11.10 29.15
N ASN A 339 -31.91 10.17 29.12
CA ASN A 339 -31.10 9.78 30.28
C ASN A 339 -29.80 9.10 29.83
N LEU A 340 -28.87 8.89 30.76
CA LEU A 340 -27.55 8.29 30.49
C LEU A 340 -27.62 6.85 29.98
N GLU A 341 -28.68 6.10 30.33
CA GLU A 341 -28.85 4.72 29.88
C GLU A 341 -29.29 4.67 28.40
N GLU A 342 -30.17 5.58 27.98
CA GLU A 342 -30.50 5.76 26.57
C GLU A 342 -29.29 6.21 25.74
N ALA A 343 -28.47 7.12 26.28
CA ALA A 343 -27.21 7.52 25.66
C ALA A 343 -26.24 6.34 25.50
N ARG A 344 -26.10 5.50 26.54
CA ARG A 344 -25.29 4.28 26.48
C ARG A 344 -25.85 3.30 25.45
N GLN A 345 -27.15 3.02 25.46
CA GLN A 345 -27.79 2.10 24.53
C GLN A 345 -27.66 2.59 23.08
N SER A 346 -27.91 3.87 22.82
CA SER A 346 -27.75 4.53 21.51
C SER A 346 -26.31 4.40 21.00
N PHE A 347 -25.34 4.53 21.91
CA PHE A 347 -23.93 4.28 21.62
C PHE A 347 -23.64 2.80 21.34
N GLU A 348 -24.15 1.86 22.13
CA GLU A 348 -23.97 0.41 21.94
C GLU A 348 -24.58 -0.09 20.64
N ASP A 349 -25.82 0.31 20.34
CA ASP A 349 -26.56 0.03 19.10
C ASP A 349 -25.84 0.58 17.86
N ALA A 350 -24.87 1.47 18.06
CA ALA A 350 -24.06 2.00 16.98
C ALA A 350 -23.07 1.00 16.35
N ALA A 351 -22.76 -0.13 17.02
CA ALA A 351 -21.97 -1.22 16.45
C ALA A 351 -22.64 -2.57 16.72
N PRO A 352 -23.37 -3.14 15.75
CA PRO A 352 -24.10 -4.40 15.93
C PRO A 352 -23.16 -5.53 16.38
N LEU A 353 -23.54 -6.27 17.42
CA LEU A 353 -22.79 -7.43 17.91
C LEU A 353 -22.49 -8.45 16.80
N SER A 354 -23.43 -8.64 15.86
CA SER A 354 -23.30 -9.58 14.74
C SER A 354 -22.17 -9.28 13.76
N ASP A 355 -21.70 -8.03 13.69
CA ASP A 355 -20.59 -7.66 12.81
C ASP A 355 -19.24 -7.75 13.56
N ARG A 356 -19.25 -7.67 14.90
CA ARG A 356 -18.07 -7.98 15.73
C ARG A 356 -17.68 -9.45 15.62
N GLU A 357 -18.66 -10.36 15.62
CA GLU A 357 -18.43 -11.80 15.42
C GLU A 357 -17.75 -12.11 14.08
N LYS A 358 -17.85 -11.22 13.09
CA LYS A 358 -17.20 -11.33 11.78
C LYS A 358 -15.84 -10.61 11.71
N GLY A 359 -15.33 -10.10 12.84
CA GLY A 359 -14.05 -9.40 12.92
C GLY A 359 -14.06 -7.96 12.41
N TYR A 360 -15.24 -7.33 12.28
CA TYR A 360 -15.33 -5.91 11.92
C TYR A 360 -15.23 -5.04 13.18
N PHE A 361 -14.46 -3.96 13.07
CA PHE A 361 -14.42 -2.90 14.07
C PHE A 361 -15.17 -1.69 13.54
N TYR A 362 -15.95 -1.04 14.41
CA TYR A 362 -16.66 0.18 14.09
C TYR A 362 -16.01 1.32 14.82
N LEU A 363 -15.52 2.28 14.05
CA LEU A 363 -15.04 3.52 14.62
C LEU A 363 -16.23 4.44 14.83
N ARG A 364 -16.31 4.97 16.05
CA ARG A 364 -17.38 5.86 16.47
C ARG A 364 -16.84 7.28 16.50
N THR A 365 -17.40 8.14 15.66
CA THR A 365 -17.07 9.57 15.60
C THR A 365 -18.32 10.40 15.86
N TRP A 366 -18.25 11.30 16.83
CA TRP A 366 -19.20 12.39 17.00
C TRP A 366 -18.66 13.59 16.24
N THR A 367 -19.29 13.94 15.13
CA THR A 367 -18.89 15.08 14.30
C THR A 367 -19.84 16.24 14.57
N LEU A 368 -19.35 17.36 15.08
CA LEU A 368 -20.12 18.60 15.18
C LEU A 368 -19.78 19.46 13.97
N ILE A 369 -20.80 19.93 13.25
CA ILE A 369 -20.58 20.90 12.17
C ILE A 369 -20.82 22.31 12.69
N SER A 370 -19.84 23.19 12.49
CA SER A 370 -19.99 24.63 12.70
C SER A 370 -20.62 25.25 11.45
N THR A 371 -21.84 25.75 11.59
CA THR A 371 -22.59 26.39 10.50
C THR A 371 -23.53 27.45 11.05
N ASP A 372 -23.54 28.63 10.42
CA ASP A 372 -24.34 29.79 10.85
C ASP A 372 -24.14 30.15 12.34
N GLY A 373 -22.92 29.99 12.86
CA GLY A 373 -22.59 30.25 14.26
C GLY A 373 -23.12 29.22 15.27
N ASN A 374 -23.73 28.12 14.79
CA ASN A 374 -24.23 27.03 15.62
C ASN A 374 -23.39 25.77 15.44
N LEU A 375 -23.25 24.99 16.51
CA LEU A 375 -22.71 23.63 16.45
C LEU A 375 -23.85 22.64 16.36
N ILE A 376 -23.95 21.94 15.22
CA ILE A 376 -24.98 20.91 15.03
C ILE A 376 -24.32 19.54 15.20
N PRO A 377 -24.71 18.75 16.21
CA PRO A 377 -24.12 17.43 16.43
C PRO A 377 -24.60 16.43 15.38
N PHE A 378 -23.67 15.64 14.88
CA PHE A 378 -23.89 14.64 13.85
C PHE A 378 -23.09 13.37 14.16
N LEU A 379 -23.78 12.29 14.54
CA LEU A 379 -23.14 11.00 14.83
C LEU A 379 -22.77 10.30 13.52
N CYS A 380 -21.48 10.10 13.33
CA CYS A 380 -20.86 9.42 12.20
C CYS A 380 -20.44 7.99 12.58
N ARG A 381 -20.59 7.08 11.63
CA ARG A 381 -20.22 5.67 11.80
C ARG A 381 -19.40 5.25 10.60
N THR A 382 -18.15 4.90 10.85
CA THR A 382 -17.27 4.34 9.82
C THR A 382 -16.99 2.89 10.19
N GLY A 383 -17.56 1.97 9.42
CA GLY A 383 -17.27 0.54 9.56
C GLY A 383 -15.96 0.21 8.86
N PHE A 384 -15.02 -0.43 9.57
CA PHE A 384 -13.77 -0.87 8.99
C PHE A 384 -13.89 -2.34 8.63
N GLY A 385 -13.77 -2.61 7.32
CA GLY A 385 -13.43 -3.95 6.87
C GLY A 385 -11.97 -4.26 7.25
N PRO A 386 -11.61 -5.55 7.27
CA PRO A 386 -10.26 -6.01 7.61
C PRO A 386 -9.09 -5.52 6.72
N THR A 387 -9.25 -4.53 5.84
CA THR A 387 -8.24 -4.24 4.79
C THR A 387 -8.03 -2.75 4.47
N GLY A 388 -8.34 -1.82 5.39
CA GLY A 388 -8.29 -0.38 5.09
C GLY A 388 -7.05 0.40 5.56
N SER A 389 -6.45 0.04 6.70
CA SER A 389 -5.45 0.90 7.36
C SER A 389 -4.37 0.07 8.05
N THR A 390 -3.43 -0.52 7.28
CA THR A 390 -2.24 -1.32 7.72
C THR A 390 -2.42 -2.28 8.90
N LEU A 391 -3.65 -2.52 9.32
CA LEU A 391 -4.08 -3.46 10.29
C LEU A 391 -5.49 -3.92 9.95
N PRO A 392 -5.69 -5.23 9.97
CA PRO A 392 -4.67 -6.29 10.06
C PRO A 392 -3.66 -6.26 8.88
N PRO A 393 -2.41 -6.77 9.07
CA PRO A 393 -1.39 -6.76 8.03
C PRO A 393 -1.90 -7.48 6.77
N ARG A 394 -1.37 -7.09 5.61
CA ARG A 394 -1.74 -7.77 4.37
C ARG A 394 -1.29 -9.23 4.44
N MET A 395 -2.19 -10.10 3.99
CA MET A 395 -1.86 -11.50 3.80
C MET A 395 -0.97 -11.60 2.56
N GLY A 396 0.18 -12.26 2.69
CA GLY A 396 1.06 -12.43 1.54
C GLY A 396 0.40 -13.25 0.44
N GLU A 397 0.84 -13.04 -0.80
CA GLU A 397 0.19 -13.61 -1.99
C GLU A 397 -0.02 -15.13 -1.90
N GLY A 398 -1.20 -15.62 -2.30
CA GLY A 398 -1.53 -17.05 -2.30
C GLY A 398 -1.92 -17.66 -0.95
N VAL A 399 -1.98 -16.89 0.14
CA VAL A 399 -2.45 -17.38 1.45
C VAL A 399 -3.98 -17.45 1.48
N ARG A 400 -4.54 -18.62 1.83
CA ARG A 400 -6.00 -18.85 1.92
C ARG A 400 -6.58 -18.68 3.32
N MET A 401 -5.78 -18.23 4.28
CA MET A 401 -6.22 -18.03 5.65
C MET A 401 -7.06 -16.75 5.75
N PRO A 402 -8.25 -16.77 6.38
CA PRO A 402 -9.01 -15.56 6.67
C PRO A 402 -8.17 -14.59 7.50
N ILE A 403 -8.28 -13.32 7.20
CA ILE A 403 -7.59 -12.27 7.94
C ILE A 403 -7.93 -12.30 9.44
N SER A 404 -9.15 -12.69 9.81
CA SER A 404 -9.59 -12.86 11.19
C SER A 404 -8.82 -13.94 11.97
N GLU A 405 -8.07 -14.80 11.29
CA GLU A 405 -7.22 -15.81 11.92
C GLU A 405 -5.78 -15.30 12.17
N LEU A 406 -5.41 -14.13 11.65
CA LEU A 406 -4.15 -13.50 12.05
C LEU A 406 -4.23 -13.11 13.53
N PRO A 407 -3.20 -13.43 14.32
CA PRO A 407 -3.19 -13.06 15.72
C PRO A 407 -3.05 -11.54 15.89
N PRO A 408 -3.63 -10.96 16.95
CA PRO A 408 -3.44 -9.54 17.26
C PRO A 408 -1.96 -9.27 17.54
N VAL A 409 -1.48 -8.11 17.08
CA VAL A 409 -0.06 -7.72 17.19
C VAL A 409 0.42 -7.78 18.63
N SER A 410 -0.40 -7.38 19.61
CA SER A 410 -0.04 -7.47 21.04
C SER A 410 0.34 -8.89 21.51
N ARG A 411 -0.29 -9.94 20.98
CA ARG A 411 0.09 -11.34 21.27
C ARG A 411 1.38 -11.73 20.57
N VAL A 412 1.58 -11.26 19.35
CA VAL A 412 2.83 -11.45 18.59
C VAL A 412 4.00 -10.83 19.35
N ILE A 413 3.83 -9.62 19.89
CA ILE A 413 4.82 -8.92 20.72
C ILE A 413 5.15 -9.71 21.98
N ALA A 414 4.13 -10.14 22.73
CA ALA A 414 4.34 -10.93 23.94
C ALA A 414 5.11 -12.23 23.66
N GLU A 415 4.85 -12.88 22.52
CA GLU A 415 5.55 -14.09 22.11
C GLU A 415 6.96 -13.83 21.57
N ALA A 416 7.21 -12.71 20.91
CA ALA A 416 8.56 -12.26 20.57
C ALA A 416 9.41 -12.07 21.83
N GLU A 417 8.84 -11.51 22.90
CA GLU A 417 9.52 -11.40 24.20
C GLU A 417 9.78 -12.75 24.87
N ILE A 418 8.90 -13.74 24.68
CA ILE A 418 9.16 -15.12 25.12
C ILE A 418 10.39 -15.66 24.38
N LYS A 419 10.45 -15.53 23.05
CA LYS A 419 11.62 -15.94 22.25
C LYS A 419 12.90 -15.29 22.75
N ARG A 420 12.89 -13.97 22.99
CA ARG A 420 14.05 -13.21 23.49
C ARG A 420 14.50 -13.69 24.87
N ARG A 421 13.57 -13.90 25.82
CA ARG A 421 13.89 -14.36 27.18
C ARG A 421 14.46 -15.78 27.22
N MET A 422 14.04 -16.63 26.27
CA MET A 422 14.54 -18.00 26.18
C MET A 422 15.95 -18.09 25.59
N GLY A 423 16.54 -16.99 25.11
CA GLY A 423 17.89 -16.98 24.56
C GLY A 423 18.05 -17.88 23.34
N ALA A 424 16.99 -18.02 22.52
CA ALA A 424 17.02 -18.85 21.33
C ALA A 424 18.16 -18.42 20.41
N THR A 425 18.98 -19.38 19.96
CA THR A 425 20.01 -19.15 18.95
C THR A 425 19.37 -18.71 17.62
N ASP A 426 20.19 -18.19 16.72
CA ASP A 426 19.73 -17.73 15.40
C ASP A 426 19.08 -18.84 14.55
N ASP A 427 19.44 -20.10 14.79
CA ASP A 427 18.82 -21.26 14.13
C ASP A 427 17.73 -21.94 14.97
N GLY A 428 17.36 -21.34 16.11
CA GLY A 428 16.38 -21.83 17.07
C GLY A 428 16.74 -23.15 17.75
N SER A 429 17.93 -23.68 17.52
CA SER A 429 18.37 -24.91 18.16
C SER A 429 18.56 -24.69 19.67
N PRO A 430 18.29 -25.73 20.47
CA PRO A 430 18.68 -25.68 21.87
C PRO A 430 20.20 -25.59 22.00
N SER A 431 20.65 -25.04 23.13
CA SER A 431 22.08 -24.82 23.40
C SER A 431 22.88 -26.12 23.52
N THR A 432 22.19 -27.24 23.79
CA THR A 432 22.79 -28.56 23.96
C THR A 432 21.98 -29.67 23.29
N SER A 433 22.64 -30.79 22.94
CA SER A 433 21.97 -32.00 22.46
C SER A 433 21.03 -32.61 23.51
N GLU A 434 21.34 -32.43 24.80
CA GLU A 434 20.51 -32.89 25.92
C GLU A 434 19.17 -32.14 25.96
N GLU A 435 19.18 -30.83 25.77
CA GLU A 435 17.95 -30.03 25.65
C GLU A 435 17.07 -30.46 24.47
N LEU A 436 17.69 -30.81 23.33
CA LEU A 436 16.93 -31.32 22.18
C LEU A 436 16.26 -32.67 22.47
N GLN A 437 16.99 -33.55 23.17
CA GLN A 437 16.45 -34.84 23.60
C GLN A 437 15.28 -34.65 24.57
N LEU A 438 15.39 -33.69 25.51
CA LEU A 438 14.28 -33.31 26.40
C LEU A 438 13.07 -32.79 25.61
N TRP A 439 13.27 -32.04 24.53
CA TRP A 439 12.14 -31.60 23.68
C TRP A 439 11.47 -32.76 22.97
N ARG A 440 12.24 -33.75 22.49
CA ARG A 440 11.69 -34.99 21.90
C ARG A 440 10.85 -35.75 22.92
N GLU A 441 11.39 -35.98 24.10
CA GLU A 441 10.69 -36.67 25.19
C GLU A 441 9.43 -35.92 25.61
N HIS A 442 9.47 -34.58 25.66
CA HIS A 442 8.31 -33.76 25.96
C HIS A 442 7.21 -33.85 24.89
N LEU A 443 7.57 -33.87 23.59
CA LEU A 443 6.61 -34.04 22.49
C LEU A 443 6.06 -35.48 22.39
N ASP A 444 6.81 -36.46 22.89
CA ASP A 444 6.41 -37.87 22.96
C ASP A 444 5.60 -38.22 24.22
N ASP A 445 5.53 -37.35 25.23
CA ASP A 445 4.71 -37.55 26.43
C ASP A 445 3.22 -37.70 26.03
N PRO A 446 2.55 -38.82 26.34
CA PRO A 446 1.13 -39.02 26.03
C PRO A 446 0.19 -37.94 26.60
N ARG A 447 0.64 -37.21 27.63
CA ARG A 447 -0.09 -36.10 28.26
C ARG A 447 0.08 -34.78 27.51
N HIS A 448 1.03 -34.69 26.57
CA HIS A 448 1.26 -33.49 25.79
C HIS A 448 0.02 -33.16 24.93
N PRO A 449 -0.45 -31.90 24.86
CA PRO A 449 -1.69 -31.55 24.16
C PRO A 449 -1.76 -32.04 22.70
N MET A 450 -0.63 -31.98 21.97
CA MET A 450 -0.57 -32.53 20.60
C MET A 450 -0.79 -34.04 20.54
N ARG A 451 -0.29 -34.80 21.53
CA ARG A 451 -0.48 -36.25 21.63
C ARG A 451 -1.91 -36.61 21.99
N GLN A 452 -2.54 -35.82 22.87
CA GLN A 452 -3.95 -36.00 23.22
C GLN A 452 -4.87 -35.72 22.03
N LEU A 453 -4.59 -34.66 21.26
CA LEU A 453 -5.34 -34.34 20.04
C LEU A 453 -5.08 -35.37 18.93
N ARG A 454 -3.89 -35.97 18.89
CA ARG A 454 -3.46 -36.90 17.83
C ARG A 454 -2.70 -38.10 18.40
N PRO A 455 -3.42 -39.11 18.92
CA PRO A 455 -2.81 -40.28 19.55
C PRO A 455 -1.97 -41.13 18.57
N ASN A 456 -2.19 -40.98 17.25
CA ASN A 456 -1.53 -41.76 16.21
C ASN A 456 -0.26 -41.10 15.63
N LEU A 457 0.20 -39.97 16.17
CA LEU A 457 1.45 -39.36 15.70
C LEU A 457 2.61 -40.36 15.85
N PRO A 458 3.52 -40.47 14.88
CA PRO A 458 4.68 -41.34 15.08
C PRO A 458 5.61 -40.74 16.17
N PRO A 459 6.44 -41.55 16.87
CA PRO A 459 7.36 -41.04 17.89
C PRO A 459 8.38 -40.05 17.33
N TYR A 460 8.56 -38.91 18.00
CA TYR A 460 9.54 -37.88 17.64
C TYR A 460 10.97 -38.39 17.81
N ALA A 461 11.23 -39.48 18.54
CA ALA A 461 12.56 -40.10 18.65
C ALA A 461 13.24 -40.42 17.30
N LYS A 462 12.49 -40.56 16.20
CA LYS A 462 13.02 -40.91 14.86
C LYS A 462 12.95 -39.78 13.82
N VAL A 463 12.53 -38.57 14.20
CA VAL A 463 12.42 -37.45 13.24
C VAL A 463 13.68 -36.59 13.19
N PRO A 464 13.93 -35.89 12.06
CA PRO A 464 14.98 -34.88 11.97
C PRO A 464 14.84 -33.79 13.03
N ASP A 465 15.97 -33.30 13.54
CA ASP A 465 16.04 -32.25 14.57
C ASP A 465 15.22 -31.00 14.18
N ALA A 466 15.24 -30.59 12.91
CA ALA A 466 14.52 -29.40 12.47
C ALA A 466 12.99 -29.53 12.65
N LEU A 467 12.42 -30.73 12.50
CA LEU A 467 11.00 -30.95 12.72
C LEU A 467 10.67 -30.82 14.22
N VAL A 468 11.53 -31.32 15.10
CA VAL A 468 11.40 -31.17 16.55
C VAL A 468 11.46 -29.68 16.92
N ILE A 469 12.51 -28.99 16.48
CA ILE A 469 12.75 -27.56 16.77
C ILE A 469 11.57 -26.72 16.28
N TYR A 470 11.16 -26.89 15.01
CA TYR A 470 10.01 -26.18 14.46
C TYR A 470 8.74 -26.45 15.27
N THR A 471 8.43 -27.72 15.56
CA THR A 471 7.22 -28.08 16.31
C THR A 471 7.23 -27.47 17.71
N THR A 472 8.35 -27.56 18.42
CA THR A 472 8.49 -27.00 19.77
C THR A 472 8.26 -25.49 19.77
N TRP A 473 8.88 -24.77 18.83
CA TRP A 473 8.72 -23.32 18.75
C TRP A 473 7.32 -22.90 18.28
N TYR A 474 6.77 -23.57 17.27
CA TYR A 474 5.41 -23.32 16.81
C TYR A 474 4.38 -23.49 17.93
N LEU A 475 4.58 -24.45 18.85
CA LEU A 475 3.70 -24.64 19.99
C LEU A 475 3.90 -23.62 21.12
N ARG A 476 5.13 -23.11 21.30
CA ARG A 476 5.45 -22.11 22.33
C ARG A 476 5.06 -20.70 21.95
N VAL A 477 5.25 -20.34 20.68
CA VAL A 477 4.98 -19.01 20.12
C VAL A 477 4.14 -19.09 18.83
N PRO A 478 2.93 -19.70 18.89
CA PRO A 478 2.10 -19.96 17.72
C PRO A 478 1.63 -18.69 17.01
N ASN A 479 1.40 -17.60 17.76
CA ASN A 479 0.96 -16.35 17.18
C ASN A 479 2.10 -15.68 16.41
N LEU A 480 3.33 -15.72 16.94
CA LEU A 480 4.50 -15.22 16.22
C LEU A 480 4.71 -15.98 14.90
N PHE A 481 4.61 -17.31 14.91
CA PHE A 481 4.74 -18.13 13.69
C PHE A 481 3.65 -17.82 12.67
N LYS A 482 2.37 -17.84 13.09
CA LYS A 482 1.25 -17.53 12.19
C LYS A 482 1.41 -16.16 11.56
N PHE A 483 1.82 -15.18 12.34
CA PHE A 483 2.04 -13.82 11.86
C PHE A 483 3.19 -13.79 10.84
N CYS A 484 4.37 -14.30 11.20
CA CYS A 484 5.55 -14.29 10.33
C CYS A 484 5.39 -15.08 9.03
N ILE A 485 4.63 -16.17 9.03
CA ILE A 485 4.41 -17.03 7.85
C ILE A 485 3.38 -16.41 6.88
N HIS A 486 2.42 -15.64 7.39
CA HIS A 486 1.27 -15.21 6.61
C HIS A 486 1.21 -13.72 6.31
N ALA A 487 1.84 -12.88 7.13
CA ALA A 487 1.93 -11.44 6.88
C ALA A 487 2.92 -11.11 5.77
N GLU A 488 2.63 -10.04 5.03
CA GLU A 488 3.55 -9.45 4.06
C GLU A 488 4.75 -8.81 4.80
N PRO A 489 6.01 -9.13 4.45
CA PRO A 489 7.18 -8.59 5.14
C PRO A 489 7.24 -7.05 5.19
N SER A 490 6.71 -6.36 4.17
CA SER A 490 6.69 -4.89 4.15
C SER A 490 5.75 -4.26 5.19
N ASP A 491 4.83 -5.04 5.75
CA ASP A 491 3.87 -4.57 6.75
C ASP A 491 4.37 -4.83 8.19
N MET A 492 5.57 -5.41 8.33
CA MET A 492 6.18 -5.78 9.60
C MET A 492 6.92 -4.57 10.19
N PRO A 493 6.73 -4.26 11.48
CA PRO A 493 7.55 -3.26 12.15
C PRO A 493 9.02 -3.69 12.19
N GLU A 494 9.93 -2.73 12.00
CA GLU A 494 11.37 -3.00 11.86
C GLU A 494 11.97 -3.68 13.10
N GLU A 495 11.42 -3.41 14.29
CA GLU A 495 11.85 -3.99 15.56
C GLU A 495 11.55 -5.50 15.72
N TYR A 496 10.84 -6.11 14.76
CA TYR A 496 10.55 -7.55 14.72
C TYR A 496 11.22 -8.27 13.54
N LEU A 497 12.08 -7.60 12.78
CA LEU A 497 12.76 -8.22 11.64
C LEU A 497 13.64 -9.40 12.06
N GLU A 498 14.25 -9.35 13.24
CA GLU A 498 15.04 -10.46 13.78
C GLU A 498 14.19 -11.71 14.08
N GLU A 499 12.99 -11.53 14.66
CA GLU A 499 12.07 -12.65 14.84
C GLU A 499 11.56 -13.22 13.52
N LEU A 500 11.33 -12.36 12.52
CA LEU A 500 10.90 -12.79 11.19
C LEU A 500 12.00 -13.55 10.45
N ILE A 501 13.24 -13.07 10.50
CA ILE A 501 14.44 -13.75 9.99
C ILE A 501 14.55 -15.14 10.63
N TRP A 502 14.42 -15.20 11.96
CA TRP A 502 14.48 -16.43 12.72
C TRP A 502 13.38 -17.44 12.33
N VAL A 503 12.11 -17.01 12.24
CA VAL A 503 11.01 -17.90 11.82
C VAL A 503 11.22 -18.40 10.39
N ASN A 504 11.61 -17.54 9.45
CA ASN A 504 11.84 -17.96 8.06
C ASN A 504 13.00 -18.95 7.96
N ASN A 505 14.10 -18.75 8.71
CA ASN A 505 15.20 -19.72 8.79
C ASN A 505 14.75 -21.09 9.31
N LEU A 506 13.93 -21.12 10.36
CA LEU A 506 13.35 -22.36 10.87
C LEU A 506 12.46 -23.06 9.84
N CYS A 507 11.63 -22.30 9.13
CA CYS A 507 10.80 -22.83 8.05
C CYS A 507 11.66 -23.38 6.91
N ILE A 508 12.68 -22.66 6.44
CA ILE A 508 13.59 -23.13 5.38
C ILE A 508 14.26 -24.45 5.79
N LYS A 509 14.86 -24.49 6.99
CA LYS A 509 15.54 -25.68 7.53
C LYS A 509 14.58 -26.86 7.67
N LEU A 510 13.36 -26.63 8.16
CA LEU A 510 12.31 -27.66 8.23
C LEU A 510 12.08 -28.28 6.84
N TYR A 511 11.91 -27.45 5.82
CA TYR A 511 11.60 -27.90 4.48
C TYR A 511 12.78 -28.58 3.75
N GLU A 512 14.02 -28.20 4.07
CA GLU A 512 15.22 -28.82 3.51
C GLU A 512 15.44 -30.25 4.02
N VAL A 513 15.14 -30.51 5.29
CA VAL A 513 15.48 -31.81 5.91
C VAL A 513 14.32 -32.80 5.99
N THR A 514 13.09 -32.36 5.73
CA THR A 514 11.91 -33.23 5.80
C THR A 514 11.31 -33.49 4.42
N THR A 515 10.68 -34.64 4.25
CA THR A 515 9.89 -34.95 3.05
C THR A 515 8.46 -34.39 3.20
N PRO A 516 7.72 -34.16 2.10
CA PRO A 516 6.31 -33.77 2.18
C PRO A 516 5.47 -34.76 3.00
N LYS A 517 5.75 -36.06 2.83
CA LYS A 517 5.10 -37.13 3.63
C LYS A 517 5.36 -36.96 5.12
N MET A 518 6.61 -36.70 5.54
CA MET A 518 6.91 -36.49 6.96
C MET A 518 6.16 -35.27 7.52
N ARG A 519 6.11 -34.15 6.80
CA ARG A 519 5.36 -32.97 7.27
C ARG A 519 3.85 -33.22 7.35
N CYS A 520 3.31 -34.05 6.44
CA CYS A 520 1.91 -34.51 6.50
C CYS A 520 1.67 -35.47 7.69
N ASP A 521 2.55 -36.45 7.91
CA ASP A 521 2.43 -37.46 8.97
C ASP A 521 2.46 -36.82 10.38
N TYR A 522 3.18 -35.70 10.51
CA TYR A 522 3.23 -34.90 11.74
C TYR A 522 2.25 -33.72 11.72
N GLU A 523 1.40 -33.64 10.69
CA GLU A 523 0.37 -32.63 10.47
C GLU A 523 0.87 -31.21 10.77
N ALA A 524 2.09 -30.89 10.34
CA ALA A 524 2.58 -29.52 10.29
C ALA A 524 1.71 -28.67 9.34
N PHE A 525 0.97 -29.33 8.43
CA PHE A 525 0.08 -28.71 7.45
C PHE A 525 -1.24 -29.50 7.30
N ASN A 526 -2.36 -28.79 7.15
CA ASN A 526 -3.71 -29.37 7.04
C ASN A 526 -4.02 -29.99 5.66
N ARG A 527 -3.03 -30.18 4.78
CA ARG A 527 -3.22 -30.66 3.40
C ARG A 527 -2.06 -31.55 2.96
N VAL A 528 -2.35 -32.53 2.10
CA VAL A 528 -1.34 -33.33 1.41
C VAL A 528 -0.47 -32.37 0.60
N GLU A 529 0.81 -32.35 0.92
CA GLU A 529 1.81 -31.52 0.27
C GLU A 529 2.55 -32.34 -0.79
N HIS A 530 2.71 -31.79 -1.99
CA HIS A 530 3.56 -32.38 -3.03
C HIS A 530 4.96 -31.75 -3.01
N GLU A 531 5.91 -32.39 -3.71
CA GLU A 531 7.28 -31.87 -3.80
C GLU A 531 7.33 -30.47 -4.41
N GLY A 532 6.51 -30.21 -5.44
CA GLY A 532 6.37 -28.88 -6.05
C GLY A 532 5.86 -27.82 -5.07
N ASP A 533 4.89 -28.16 -4.22
CA ASP A 533 4.38 -27.25 -3.18
C ASP A 533 5.47 -26.92 -2.16
N SER A 534 6.28 -27.92 -1.82
CA SER A 534 7.38 -27.81 -0.85
C SER A 534 8.49 -26.91 -1.35
N MET A 535 8.84 -27.03 -2.64
CA MET A 535 9.78 -26.11 -3.29
C MET A 535 9.21 -24.70 -3.35
N GLY A 536 7.94 -24.54 -3.75
CA GLY A 536 7.29 -23.22 -3.80
C GLY A 536 7.29 -22.51 -2.44
N ARG A 537 7.04 -23.24 -1.35
CA ARG A 537 7.11 -22.68 0.01
C ARG A 537 8.53 -22.30 0.43
N ARG A 538 9.54 -23.13 0.11
CA ARG A 538 10.95 -22.78 0.38
C ARG A 538 11.36 -21.50 -0.32
N VAL A 539 11.08 -21.38 -1.61
CA VAL A 539 11.37 -20.17 -2.40
C VAL A 539 10.73 -18.96 -1.73
N ARG A 540 9.45 -19.05 -1.37
CA ARG A 540 8.75 -17.97 -0.66
C ARG A 540 9.40 -17.60 0.68
N TYR A 541 9.76 -18.57 1.52
CA TYR A 541 10.42 -18.27 2.80
C TYR A 541 11.79 -17.61 2.60
N ARG A 542 12.53 -17.99 1.54
CA ARG A 542 13.79 -17.33 1.17
C ARG A 542 13.57 -15.90 0.67
N GLU A 543 12.53 -15.66 -0.12
CA GLU A 543 12.15 -14.30 -0.54
C GLU A 543 11.80 -13.41 0.65
N HIS A 544 10.95 -13.92 1.55
CA HIS A 544 10.57 -13.21 2.78
C HIS A 544 11.81 -12.92 3.65
N LEU A 545 12.67 -13.92 3.85
CA LEU A 545 13.93 -13.79 4.59
C LEU A 545 14.83 -12.72 3.96
N ALA A 546 15.04 -12.79 2.64
CA ALA A 546 15.90 -11.85 1.94
C ALA A 546 15.36 -10.41 1.99
N TRP A 547 14.04 -10.21 1.93
CA TRP A 547 13.43 -8.91 2.16
C TRP A 547 13.79 -8.31 3.52
N CYS A 548 13.79 -9.13 4.57
CA CYS A 548 14.17 -8.71 5.91
C CYS A 548 15.67 -8.39 5.99
N LEU A 549 16.50 -9.26 5.42
CA LEU A 549 17.96 -9.08 5.38
C LEU A 549 18.39 -7.84 4.58
N MET A 550 17.63 -7.47 3.53
CA MET A 550 17.82 -6.26 2.73
C MET A 550 17.20 -4.98 3.34
N SER A 551 16.58 -5.08 4.52
CA SER A 551 16.06 -3.90 5.23
C SER A 551 17.22 -2.95 5.59
N PRO A 552 17.03 -1.61 5.53
CA PRO A 552 18.03 -0.64 5.98
C PRO A 552 18.48 -0.84 7.44
N THR A 553 17.64 -1.50 8.25
CA THR A 553 17.93 -1.79 9.66
C THR A 553 18.87 -2.99 9.82
N MET A 554 18.83 -3.94 8.87
CA MET A 554 19.55 -5.21 8.94
C MET A 554 20.84 -5.20 8.10
N GLU A 555 20.77 -4.67 6.87
CA GLU A 555 21.89 -4.55 5.93
C GLU A 555 22.74 -5.83 5.73
N ARG A 556 22.12 -7.02 5.87
CA ARG A 556 22.75 -8.34 5.69
C ARG A 556 22.68 -8.78 4.22
N PHE A 557 23.13 -7.91 3.32
CA PHE A 557 22.92 -8.08 1.86
C PHE A 557 23.57 -9.35 1.30
N GLU A 558 24.78 -9.70 1.74
CA GLU A 558 25.47 -10.92 1.30
C GLU A 558 24.69 -12.20 1.64
N GLU A 559 24.07 -12.23 2.82
CA GLU A 559 23.23 -13.36 3.22
C GLU A 559 21.95 -13.41 2.37
N ALA A 560 21.35 -12.25 2.07
CA ALA A 560 20.21 -12.17 1.16
C ALA A 560 20.57 -12.71 -0.23
N VAL A 561 21.75 -12.38 -0.76
CA VAL A 561 22.26 -12.89 -2.04
C VAL A 561 22.35 -14.42 -2.02
N GLU A 562 22.95 -15.01 -0.98
CA GLU A 562 23.07 -16.47 -0.90
C GLU A 562 21.70 -17.18 -0.78
N GLN A 563 20.79 -16.63 0.02
CA GLN A 563 19.43 -17.18 0.13
C GLN A 563 18.68 -17.11 -1.20
N LEU A 564 18.70 -15.96 -1.87
CA LEU A 564 17.99 -15.79 -3.14
C LEU A 564 18.62 -16.58 -4.29
N LYS A 565 19.94 -16.75 -4.30
CA LYS A 565 20.63 -17.63 -5.26
C LYS A 565 20.13 -19.07 -5.16
N ILE A 566 19.97 -19.59 -3.94
CA ILE A 566 19.40 -20.92 -3.72
C ILE A 566 17.93 -20.94 -4.15
N GLY A 567 17.15 -19.91 -3.79
CA GLY A 567 15.73 -19.81 -4.17
C GLY A 567 15.50 -19.79 -5.68
N VAL A 568 16.31 -19.03 -6.43
CA VAL A 568 16.28 -18.98 -7.90
C VAL A 568 16.57 -20.36 -8.50
N ALA A 569 17.57 -21.07 -7.98
CA ALA A 569 17.92 -22.41 -8.43
C ALA A 569 16.82 -23.45 -8.11
N GLU A 570 16.28 -23.43 -6.89
CA GLU A 570 15.15 -24.27 -6.47
C GLU A 570 13.92 -24.01 -7.36
N TYR A 571 13.60 -22.76 -7.64
CA TYR A 571 12.48 -22.38 -8.50
C TYR A 571 12.67 -22.90 -9.93
N ALA A 572 13.85 -22.72 -10.52
CA ALA A 572 14.15 -23.22 -11.87
C ALA A 572 14.00 -24.76 -11.95
N VAL A 573 14.43 -25.49 -10.92
CA VAL A 573 14.23 -26.94 -10.84
C VAL A 573 12.73 -27.28 -10.72
N ALA A 574 11.98 -26.56 -9.89
CA ALA A 574 10.55 -26.79 -9.72
C ALA A 574 9.76 -26.59 -11.03
N VAL A 575 10.05 -25.53 -11.79
CA VAL A 575 9.41 -25.25 -13.09
C VAL A 575 9.68 -26.38 -14.09
N ARG A 576 10.92 -26.91 -14.12
CA ARG A 576 11.29 -28.06 -14.97
C ARG A 576 10.60 -29.35 -14.53
N MET A 577 10.58 -29.64 -13.22
CA MET A 577 9.92 -30.83 -12.67
C MET A 577 8.42 -30.85 -12.98
N LEU A 578 7.77 -29.68 -12.97
CA LEU A 578 6.36 -29.53 -13.30
C LEU A 578 6.09 -29.48 -14.81
N ASN A 579 7.14 -29.59 -15.65
CA ASN A 579 7.10 -29.50 -17.10
C ASN A 579 6.32 -28.27 -17.60
N LEU A 580 6.55 -27.12 -16.95
CA LEU A 580 5.89 -25.88 -17.32
C LEU A 580 6.52 -25.34 -18.63
N PRO A 581 5.74 -24.68 -19.52
CA PRO A 581 6.25 -24.14 -20.80
C PRO A 581 7.41 -23.14 -20.67
N VAL A 582 7.65 -22.62 -19.47
CA VAL A 582 8.67 -21.63 -19.12
C VAL A 582 9.89 -22.27 -18.45
N ALA A 583 10.08 -23.58 -18.57
CA ALA A 583 11.19 -24.33 -17.97
C ALA A 583 12.60 -23.79 -18.31
N ASP A 584 12.75 -23.22 -19.52
CA ASP A 584 13.99 -22.61 -19.98
C ASP A 584 14.07 -21.11 -19.68
N THR A 585 12.94 -20.49 -19.31
CA THR A 585 12.83 -19.06 -18.96
C THR A 585 12.07 -18.89 -17.64
N PRO A 586 12.52 -19.50 -16.53
CA PRO A 586 11.78 -19.53 -15.27
C PRO A 586 11.48 -18.13 -14.71
N TRP A 587 12.29 -17.11 -15.03
CA TRP A 587 12.03 -15.72 -14.65
C TRP A 587 10.73 -15.15 -15.22
N LYS A 588 10.18 -15.72 -16.30
CA LYS A 588 8.90 -15.27 -16.87
C LYS A 588 7.70 -15.71 -16.06
N SER A 589 7.78 -16.81 -15.30
CA SER A 589 6.66 -17.26 -14.46
C SER A 589 6.71 -16.70 -13.04
N HIS A 590 7.89 -16.29 -12.57
CA HIS A 590 8.05 -15.69 -11.25
C HIS A 590 9.16 -14.63 -11.26
N PRO A 591 8.93 -13.48 -11.89
CA PRO A 591 9.94 -12.42 -11.98
C PRO A 591 10.33 -11.83 -10.62
N GLN A 592 9.49 -11.96 -9.59
CA GLN A 592 9.73 -11.41 -8.26
C GLN A 592 10.99 -11.98 -7.62
N VAL A 593 11.19 -13.31 -7.64
CA VAL A 593 12.40 -13.94 -7.06
C VAL A 593 13.68 -13.46 -7.76
N TYR A 594 13.63 -13.25 -9.08
CA TYR A 594 14.76 -12.77 -9.88
C TYR A 594 15.02 -11.28 -9.64
N ALA A 595 13.97 -10.48 -9.48
CA ALA A 595 14.09 -9.07 -9.13
C ALA A 595 14.70 -8.91 -7.73
N ALA A 596 14.20 -9.65 -6.74
CA ALA A 596 14.76 -9.67 -5.40
C ALA A 596 16.24 -10.10 -5.43
N TYR A 597 16.60 -11.13 -6.20
CA TYR A 597 17.99 -11.59 -6.33
C TYR A 597 18.90 -10.52 -6.95
N ALA A 598 18.47 -9.90 -8.03
CA ALA A 598 19.20 -8.82 -8.67
C ALA A 598 19.37 -7.60 -7.74
N GLU A 599 18.32 -7.23 -7.01
CA GLU A 599 18.33 -6.15 -6.02
C GLU A 599 19.31 -6.44 -4.87
N ALA A 600 19.29 -7.66 -4.32
CA ALA A 600 20.22 -8.09 -3.29
C ALA A 600 21.68 -7.99 -3.75
N ARG A 601 21.96 -8.42 -4.99
CA ARG A 601 23.31 -8.35 -5.58
C ARG A 601 23.79 -6.91 -5.75
N VAL A 602 22.93 -6.00 -6.21
CA VAL A 602 23.30 -4.58 -6.31
C VAL A 602 23.57 -3.97 -4.93
N LEU A 603 22.72 -4.26 -3.93
CA LEU A 603 22.93 -3.79 -2.56
C LEU A 603 24.21 -4.36 -1.93
N ALA A 604 24.57 -5.61 -2.25
CA ALA A 604 25.84 -6.24 -1.87
C ALA A 604 27.03 -5.78 -2.71
N ASN A 605 26.85 -4.82 -3.63
CA ASN A 605 27.88 -4.33 -4.56
C ASN A 605 28.48 -5.41 -5.47
N HIS A 606 27.72 -6.46 -5.79
CA HIS A 606 28.08 -7.45 -6.81
C HIS A 606 27.68 -6.90 -8.18
N LEU A 607 28.46 -5.98 -8.74
CA LEU A 607 28.17 -5.32 -10.02
C LEU A 607 28.86 -6.04 -11.20
N ASP A 608 28.54 -7.33 -11.38
CA ASP A 608 29.16 -8.21 -12.37
C ASP A 608 28.19 -8.68 -13.48
N MET A 609 28.69 -9.54 -14.38
CA MET A 609 27.91 -10.09 -15.49
C MET A 609 26.71 -10.92 -15.03
N VAL A 610 26.77 -11.57 -13.86
CA VAL A 610 25.65 -12.33 -13.31
C VAL A 610 24.53 -11.37 -12.91
N THR A 611 24.87 -10.25 -12.28
CA THR A 611 23.89 -9.22 -11.92
C THR A 611 23.28 -8.58 -13.16
N LYS A 612 24.08 -8.31 -14.20
CA LYS A 612 23.57 -7.88 -15.51
C LYS A 612 22.52 -8.86 -16.05
N GLU A 613 22.85 -10.15 -16.11
CA GLU A 613 21.96 -11.20 -16.63
C GLU A 613 20.64 -11.27 -15.86
N MET A 614 20.69 -11.23 -14.51
CA MET A 614 19.48 -11.27 -13.69
C MET A 614 18.57 -10.05 -13.91
N LEU A 615 19.16 -8.85 -14.05
CA LEU A 615 18.40 -7.64 -14.35
C LEU A 615 17.78 -7.70 -15.75
N GLU A 616 18.47 -8.28 -16.72
CA GLU A 616 17.94 -8.52 -18.06
C GLU A 616 16.77 -9.50 -18.05
N HIS A 617 16.84 -10.58 -17.25
CA HIS A 617 15.73 -11.51 -17.04
C HIS A 617 14.49 -10.82 -16.48
N VAL A 618 14.64 -9.91 -15.51
CA VAL A 618 13.52 -9.14 -14.96
C VAL A 618 12.88 -8.25 -16.03
N LEU A 619 13.69 -7.59 -16.86
CA LEU A 619 13.20 -6.73 -17.94
C LEU A 619 12.56 -7.52 -19.09
N ASP A 620 13.08 -8.69 -19.42
CA ASP A 620 12.48 -9.62 -20.38
C ASP A 620 11.12 -10.13 -19.87
N ALA A 621 11.02 -10.55 -18.61
CA ALA A 621 9.75 -10.94 -18.00
C ALA A 621 8.72 -9.79 -18.03
N ALA A 622 9.13 -8.55 -17.84
CA ALA A 622 8.23 -7.39 -17.91
C ALA A 622 7.71 -7.08 -19.32
N GLN A 623 8.44 -7.52 -20.35
CA GLN A 623 7.99 -7.41 -21.74
C GLN A 623 6.96 -8.48 -22.06
N ASP A 624 7.08 -9.67 -21.46
CA ASP A 624 6.12 -10.75 -21.59
C ASP A 624 4.74 -10.32 -21.07
N PRO A 625 3.70 -10.31 -21.92
CA PRO A 625 2.40 -9.82 -21.51
C PRO A 625 1.68 -10.75 -20.53
N LEU A 626 2.08 -12.04 -20.40
CA LEU A 626 1.53 -12.94 -19.37
C LEU A 626 1.87 -12.46 -17.96
N THR A 627 3.01 -11.80 -17.81
CA THR A 627 3.53 -11.27 -16.54
C THR A 627 3.01 -9.88 -16.20
N ARG A 628 2.41 -9.15 -17.16
CA ARG A 628 1.92 -7.77 -16.97
C ARG A 628 0.69 -7.64 -16.08
N THR A 629 0.03 -8.75 -15.75
CA THR A 629 -1.10 -8.76 -14.82
C THR A 629 -0.66 -8.51 -13.37
N ILE A 630 0.63 -8.67 -13.08
CA ILE A 630 1.22 -8.44 -11.78
C ILE A 630 1.46 -6.93 -11.61
N ARG A 631 0.48 -6.22 -11.01
CA ARG A 631 0.59 -4.78 -10.68
C ARG A 631 1.89 -4.43 -9.95
N GLU A 632 2.45 -5.38 -9.20
CA GLU A 632 3.64 -5.23 -8.38
C GLU A 632 4.94 -5.17 -9.20
N LEU A 633 4.93 -5.66 -10.46
CA LEU A 633 6.14 -5.67 -11.29
C LEU A 633 6.55 -4.27 -11.77
N ALA A 634 5.61 -3.31 -11.81
CA ALA A 634 5.89 -1.95 -12.26
C ALA A 634 7.03 -1.28 -11.46
N TRP A 635 7.09 -1.58 -10.16
CA TRP A 635 8.15 -1.12 -9.26
C TRP A 635 9.50 -1.77 -9.60
N HIS A 636 9.54 -3.09 -9.64
CA HIS A 636 10.76 -3.86 -9.93
C HIS A 636 11.33 -3.53 -11.32
N VAL A 637 10.52 -3.18 -12.31
CA VAL A 637 11.00 -2.78 -13.64
C VAL A 637 11.79 -1.48 -13.58
N VAL A 638 11.35 -0.51 -12.78
CA VAL A 638 12.02 0.79 -12.66
C VAL A 638 13.35 0.61 -11.93
N LEU A 639 13.35 -0.18 -10.84
CA LEU A 639 14.58 -0.55 -10.16
C LEU A 639 15.53 -1.35 -11.06
N ALA A 640 15.02 -2.34 -11.80
CA ALA A 640 15.85 -3.13 -12.70
C ALA A 640 16.51 -2.29 -13.78
N ARG A 641 15.82 -1.28 -14.33
CA ARG A 641 16.43 -0.34 -15.28
C ARG A 641 17.51 0.51 -14.63
N ALA A 642 17.25 1.05 -13.43
CA ALA A 642 18.21 1.89 -12.73
C ALA A 642 19.48 1.09 -12.36
N ASN A 643 19.28 -0.09 -11.77
CA ASN A 643 20.34 -1.01 -11.39
C ASN A 643 21.12 -1.53 -12.61
N LEU A 644 20.45 -1.82 -13.74
CA LEU A 644 21.13 -2.27 -14.95
C LEU A 644 21.97 -1.15 -15.56
N ALA A 645 21.49 0.09 -15.53
CA ALA A 645 22.31 1.23 -15.92
C ALA A 645 23.56 1.34 -15.04
N LEU A 646 23.44 1.19 -13.71
CA LEU A 646 24.60 1.17 -12.81
C LEU A 646 25.59 0.04 -13.16
N VAL A 647 25.10 -1.19 -13.38
CA VAL A 647 25.97 -2.33 -13.71
C VAL A 647 26.68 -2.13 -15.05
N LEU A 648 26.00 -1.65 -16.09
CA LEU A 648 26.61 -1.34 -17.38
C LEU A 648 27.69 -0.25 -17.25
N HIS A 649 27.41 0.78 -16.44
CA HIS A 649 28.35 1.87 -16.15
C HIS A 649 29.63 1.35 -15.49
N VAL A 650 29.50 0.54 -14.43
CA VAL A 650 30.65 0.00 -13.68
C VAL A 650 31.46 -1.00 -14.51
N LEU A 651 30.79 -1.80 -15.35
CA LEU A 651 31.46 -2.72 -16.26
C LEU A 651 32.10 -2.03 -17.47
N GLY A 652 31.73 -0.78 -17.78
CA GLY A 652 32.21 -0.05 -18.94
C GLY A 652 31.78 -0.67 -20.27
N ILE A 653 30.56 -1.24 -20.33
CA ILE A 653 30.02 -1.93 -21.51
C ILE A 653 28.65 -1.36 -21.91
N GLU A 654 28.29 -1.46 -23.19
CA GLU A 654 27.00 -1.03 -23.73
C GLU A 654 26.58 0.43 -23.34
N PRO A 655 27.44 1.44 -23.54
CA PRO A 655 27.19 2.81 -23.05
C PRO A 655 25.91 3.45 -23.62
N ASP A 656 25.53 3.12 -24.85
CA ASP A 656 24.28 3.60 -25.45
C ASP A 656 23.05 3.05 -24.72
N ARG A 657 23.12 1.77 -24.29
CA ARG A 657 22.06 1.11 -23.55
C ARG A 657 22.00 1.62 -22.11
N GLU A 658 23.14 1.83 -21.46
CA GLU A 658 23.24 2.51 -20.17
C GLU A 658 22.51 3.86 -20.22
N LYS A 659 22.81 4.69 -21.22
CA LYS A 659 22.18 6.00 -21.42
C LYS A 659 20.67 5.89 -21.64
N GLN A 660 20.23 4.95 -22.47
CA GLN A 660 18.81 4.70 -22.72
C GLN A 660 18.06 4.29 -21.43
N LEU A 661 18.60 3.33 -20.68
CA LEU A 661 18.03 2.86 -19.43
C LEU A 661 17.98 3.97 -18.38
N THR A 662 19.03 4.79 -18.31
CA THR A 662 19.14 5.95 -17.43
C THR A 662 18.03 6.97 -17.70
N GLN A 663 17.79 7.31 -18.96
CA GLN A 663 16.71 8.23 -19.36
C GLN A 663 15.33 7.66 -19.06
N LEU A 664 15.10 6.36 -19.31
CA LEU A 664 13.82 5.70 -19.04
C LEU A 664 13.51 5.66 -17.55
N ALA A 665 14.48 5.29 -16.72
CA ALA A 665 14.34 5.28 -15.26
C ALA A 665 14.07 6.70 -14.75
N THR A 666 14.89 7.68 -15.16
CA THR A 666 14.75 9.07 -14.72
C THR A 666 13.41 9.70 -15.10
N SER A 667 12.95 9.50 -16.33
CA SER A 667 11.65 9.99 -16.80
C SER A 667 10.49 9.41 -15.99
N TYR A 668 10.56 8.12 -15.66
CA TYR A 668 9.56 7.47 -14.81
C TYR A 668 9.57 8.03 -13.39
N ILE A 669 10.75 8.17 -12.79
CA ILE A 669 10.94 8.65 -11.41
C ILE A 669 10.49 10.11 -11.28
N ARG A 670 10.81 10.98 -12.23
CA ARG A 670 10.38 12.39 -12.25
C ARG A 670 8.85 12.54 -12.25
N ARG A 671 8.13 11.64 -12.92
CA ARG A 671 6.66 11.64 -12.95
C ARG A 671 6.04 11.12 -11.65
N ARG A 672 6.84 10.56 -10.74
CA ARG A 672 6.41 9.86 -9.52
C ARG A 672 7.32 10.18 -8.32
N PRO A 673 7.35 11.44 -7.86
CA PRO A 673 8.23 11.88 -6.79
C PRO A 673 8.02 11.14 -5.45
N GLU A 674 6.87 10.51 -5.24
CA GLU A 674 6.60 9.63 -4.11
C GLU A 674 7.55 8.41 -4.03
N LEU A 675 8.11 7.99 -5.17
CA LEU A 675 9.07 6.88 -5.23
C LEU A 675 10.46 7.27 -4.71
N LYS A 676 10.76 8.56 -4.50
CA LYS A 676 12.07 9.05 -4.03
C LYS A 676 12.51 8.35 -2.75
N LYS A 677 11.61 8.12 -1.79
CA LYS A 677 11.92 7.43 -0.52
C LYS A 677 12.34 5.97 -0.73
N HIS A 678 11.65 5.26 -1.62
CA HIS A 678 11.87 3.83 -1.84
C HIS A 678 13.08 3.55 -2.75
N ILE A 679 13.28 4.34 -3.82
CA ILE A 679 14.39 4.13 -4.77
C ILE A 679 15.69 4.75 -4.23
N GLY A 680 15.56 5.76 -3.36
CA GLY A 680 16.70 6.51 -2.85
C GLY A 680 17.77 5.65 -2.18
N ARG A 681 17.43 4.50 -1.60
CA ARG A 681 18.43 3.56 -1.05
C ARG A 681 19.27 2.89 -2.16
N PHE A 682 18.62 2.46 -3.25
CA PHE A 682 19.26 1.79 -4.37
C PHE A 682 20.10 2.76 -5.19
N LEU A 683 19.60 3.99 -5.42
CA LEU A 683 20.37 5.00 -6.14
C LEU A 683 21.62 5.46 -5.38
N ARG A 684 21.59 5.38 -4.04
CA ARG A 684 22.69 5.83 -3.17
C ARG A 684 23.65 4.72 -2.75
N CYS A 685 23.45 3.49 -3.23
CA CYS A 685 24.45 2.43 -3.00
C CYS A 685 25.79 2.70 -3.71
N HIS A 686 25.81 3.62 -4.68
CA HIS A 686 27.00 4.01 -5.42
C HIS A 686 27.00 5.51 -5.74
N ASP A 687 28.08 6.23 -5.41
CA ASP A 687 28.16 7.70 -5.57
C ASP A 687 28.03 8.15 -7.03
N SER A 688 28.47 7.33 -7.98
CA SER A 688 28.40 7.59 -9.42
C SER A 688 27.22 6.91 -10.13
N HIS A 689 26.12 6.64 -9.42
CA HIS A 689 24.96 5.99 -10.05
C HIS A 689 24.41 6.84 -11.21
N PRO A 690 24.34 6.34 -12.45
CA PRO A 690 24.03 7.16 -13.63
C PRO A 690 22.63 7.79 -13.57
N VAL A 691 21.62 7.05 -13.09
CA VAL A 691 20.28 7.60 -12.81
C VAL A 691 20.30 8.70 -11.74
N LEU A 692 21.12 8.58 -10.69
CA LEU A 692 21.22 9.62 -9.66
C LEU A 692 21.84 10.91 -10.23
N LEU A 693 22.90 10.76 -11.04
CA LEU A 693 23.53 11.87 -11.75
C LEU A 693 22.56 12.57 -12.71
N GLU A 694 21.81 11.80 -13.50
CA GLU A 694 20.82 12.31 -14.46
C GLU A 694 19.62 12.98 -13.78
N LEU A 695 19.19 12.48 -12.61
CA LEU A 695 18.15 13.11 -11.81
C LEU A 695 18.57 14.49 -11.30
N GLY A 696 19.87 14.75 -11.20
CA GLY A 696 20.47 16.01 -10.77
C GLY A 696 20.71 16.08 -9.26
N GLU A 697 21.47 17.09 -8.83
CA GLU A 697 21.86 17.27 -7.43
C GLU A 697 20.66 17.44 -6.47
N ASP A 698 19.53 17.94 -6.97
CA ASP A 698 18.28 18.08 -6.21
C ASP A 698 17.69 16.72 -5.79
N TRP A 699 18.20 15.64 -6.39
CA TRP A 699 17.87 14.27 -6.04
C TRP A 699 18.88 13.59 -5.12
N SER A 700 20.17 13.91 -5.26
CA SER A 700 21.27 13.31 -4.48
C SER A 700 21.40 13.93 -3.09
N VAL A 701 21.07 15.20 -2.96
CA VAL A 701 21.21 15.97 -1.74
C VAL A 701 19.82 16.18 -1.12
N THR A 702 19.61 15.66 0.10
CA THR A 702 18.61 16.28 0.98
C THR A 702 19.04 17.73 1.14
N ASP A 703 18.22 18.72 0.76
CA ASP A 703 18.57 20.15 0.65
C ASP A 703 19.61 20.68 1.65
N ASN A 704 19.58 20.15 2.87
CA ASN A 704 20.60 20.23 3.92
C ASN A 704 22.07 20.05 3.46
N ILE A 705 22.45 19.15 2.52
CA ILE A 705 23.88 18.91 2.16
C ILE A 705 24.46 20.00 1.23
N LYS A 706 23.64 20.71 0.46
CA LYS A 706 24.11 21.78 -0.43
C LYS A 706 24.61 22.99 0.38
N GLN A 707 23.96 23.31 1.49
CA GLN A 707 24.45 24.31 2.45
C GLN A 707 25.78 23.90 3.11
N ILE A 708 26.08 22.61 3.21
CA ILE A 708 27.34 22.12 3.80
C ILE A 708 28.51 22.39 2.87
N MET A 709 28.33 22.13 1.58
CA MET A 709 29.42 22.25 0.60
C MET A 709 29.88 23.71 0.45
N THR A 710 28.97 24.68 0.51
CA THR A 710 29.32 26.11 0.49
C THR A 710 30.05 26.57 1.76
N MET A 711 29.75 25.95 2.91
CA MET A 711 30.46 26.21 4.17
C MET A 711 31.86 25.56 4.20
N LYS A 712 32.05 24.43 3.51
CA LYS A 712 33.30 23.64 3.50
C LYS A 712 34.50 24.43 2.98
N ASP A 713 34.28 25.27 1.97
CA ASP A 713 35.35 26.07 1.33
C ASP A 713 35.97 27.13 2.25
N HIS A 714 35.31 27.46 3.37
CA HIS A 714 35.73 28.49 4.31
C HIS A 714 36.26 27.91 5.63
N MET A 715 36.31 26.59 5.80
CA MET A 715 36.71 25.94 7.06
C MET A 715 38.12 25.34 6.99
N PRO A 716 38.87 25.33 8.11
CA PRO A 716 40.11 24.55 8.20
C PRO A 716 39.86 23.07 7.89
N ALA A 717 40.77 22.40 7.16
CA ALA A 717 40.58 21.02 6.69
C ALA A 717 40.20 20.02 7.80
N GLY A 718 40.76 20.19 9.01
CA GLY A 718 40.40 19.37 10.17
C GLY A 718 38.96 19.57 10.68
N MET A 719 38.40 20.77 10.49
CA MET A 719 37.02 21.10 10.82
C MET A 719 36.06 20.63 9.74
N ALA A 720 36.43 20.77 8.46
CA ALA A 720 35.67 20.24 7.33
C ALA A 720 35.38 18.74 7.48
N LYS A 721 36.40 17.95 7.83
CA LYS A 721 36.23 16.50 8.08
C LYS A 721 35.30 16.22 9.26
N ARG A 722 35.43 16.95 10.37
CA ARG A 722 34.56 16.76 11.55
C ARG A 722 33.12 17.18 11.28
N MET A 723 32.93 18.18 10.43
CA MET A 723 31.62 18.64 10.00
C MET A 723 30.94 17.57 9.14
N GLU A 724 31.68 16.96 8.21
CA GLU A 724 31.21 15.81 7.41
C GLU A 724 30.79 14.64 8.32
N GLU A 725 31.66 14.24 9.27
CA GLU A 725 31.33 13.22 10.28
C GLU A 725 30.08 13.59 11.11
N PHE A 726 29.93 14.87 11.46
CA PHE A 726 28.78 15.36 12.21
C PHE A 726 27.47 15.28 11.41
N PHE A 727 27.50 15.60 10.12
CA PHE A 727 26.32 15.50 9.27
C PHE A 727 25.93 14.07 8.94
N THR A 728 26.91 13.17 8.78
CA THR A 728 26.66 11.73 8.74
C THR A 728 25.97 11.28 10.02
N TRP A 729 26.43 11.74 11.18
CA TRP A 729 25.75 11.46 12.45
C TRP A 729 24.34 12.06 12.48
N LEU A 730 24.15 13.32 12.07
CA LEU A 730 22.86 14.02 12.09
C LEU A 730 21.82 13.35 11.17
N SER A 731 22.27 12.79 10.05
CA SER A 731 21.44 12.12 9.05
C SER A 731 21.22 10.63 9.36
N SER A 732 21.89 10.09 10.37
CA SER A 732 21.65 8.71 10.82
C SER A 732 20.30 8.62 11.53
N PRO A 733 19.60 7.47 11.46
CA PRO A 733 18.31 7.23 12.14
C PRO A 733 18.50 7.02 13.66
N TYR A 734 19.46 7.74 14.26
CA TYR A 734 19.80 7.63 15.65
C TYR A 734 18.72 8.27 16.52
N TYR A 735 18.42 7.65 17.67
CA TYR A 735 17.38 8.10 18.63
C TYR A 735 17.43 9.61 18.91
N ALA A 736 18.64 10.17 19.08
CA ALA A 736 18.85 11.59 19.38
C ALA A 736 18.44 12.56 18.24
N ASN A 737 18.34 12.06 17.00
CA ASN A 737 18.08 12.85 15.80
C ASN A 737 16.64 12.78 15.33
N GLU A 738 15.90 11.76 15.75
CA GLU A 738 14.48 11.61 15.38
C GLU A 738 13.61 11.49 16.62
N GLU A 739 13.62 10.34 17.28
CA GLU A 739 12.66 9.99 18.33
C GLU A 739 12.75 10.91 19.55
N ALA A 740 13.97 11.25 19.98
CA ALA A 740 14.19 12.19 21.08
C ALA A 740 13.58 13.57 20.80
N LEU A 741 13.58 14.04 19.55
CA LEU A 741 12.98 15.33 19.18
C LEU A 741 11.45 15.25 19.15
N ILE A 742 10.90 14.12 18.70
CA ILE A 742 9.46 13.83 18.76
C ILE A 742 9.00 13.83 20.23
N HIS A 743 9.71 13.12 21.12
CA HIS A 743 9.43 13.11 22.54
C HIS A 743 9.61 14.48 23.19
N ALA A 744 10.70 15.19 22.93
CA ALA A 744 10.94 16.52 23.48
C ALA A 744 9.76 17.46 23.20
N LEU A 745 9.30 17.49 21.94
CA LEU A 745 8.15 18.29 21.54
C LEU A 745 6.80 17.69 21.91
N ASN A 746 6.76 16.48 22.47
CA ASN A 746 5.53 15.76 22.81
C ASN A 746 4.53 15.66 21.63
N LEU A 747 5.06 15.41 20.42
CA LEU A 747 4.25 15.39 19.19
C LEU A 747 3.24 14.24 19.16
N GLN A 748 3.47 13.20 19.96
CA GLN A 748 2.52 12.10 20.15
C GLN A 748 1.15 12.60 20.61
N HIS A 749 1.15 13.67 21.42
CA HIS A 749 -0.05 14.24 22.01
C HIS A 749 -0.49 15.51 21.29
N ASP A 750 0.46 16.33 20.81
CA ASP A 750 0.14 17.59 20.13
C ASP A 750 1.08 17.85 18.93
N LEU A 751 0.57 17.58 17.72
CA LEU A 751 1.30 17.85 16.48
C LEU A 751 1.49 19.35 16.22
N HIS A 752 0.66 20.22 16.80
CA HIS A 752 0.79 21.66 16.61
C HIS A 752 2.09 22.20 17.22
N ARG A 753 2.70 21.48 18.18
CA ARG A 753 4.01 21.82 18.73
C ARG A 753 5.12 21.80 17.68
N ALA A 754 4.97 21.04 16.61
CA ALA A 754 5.90 21.08 15.48
C ALA A 754 5.95 22.46 14.79
N ARG A 755 4.89 23.27 14.91
CA ARG A 755 4.78 24.62 14.31
C ARG A 755 4.94 25.77 15.30
N THR A 756 4.82 25.50 16.60
CA THR A 756 4.86 26.53 17.65
C THR A 756 6.08 26.43 18.54
N HIS A 757 6.78 25.30 18.50
CA HIS A 757 7.94 25.02 19.33
C HIS A 757 9.13 24.59 18.48
N ILE A 758 10.32 24.76 19.05
CA ILE A 758 11.59 24.43 18.44
C ILE A 758 12.50 23.79 19.49
N VAL A 759 13.24 22.75 19.11
CA VAL A 759 14.22 22.11 19.98
C VAL A 759 15.58 22.78 19.80
N PHE A 760 16.20 23.26 20.87
CA PHE A 760 17.58 23.73 20.86
C PHE A 760 18.49 22.64 21.43
N ARG A 761 19.52 22.27 20.69
CA ARG A 761 20.50 21.28 21.14
C ARG A 761 21.94 21.71 20.90
N LEU A 762 22.80 21.40 21.87
CA LEU A 762 24.25 21.57 21.81
C LEU A 762 24.90 20.20 21.73
N ILE A 763 25.67 19.95 20.68
CA ILE A 763 26.30 18.66 20.45
C ILE A 763 27.81 18.82 20.54
N ARG A 764 28.48 17.94 21.30
CA ARG A 764 29.94 17.93 21.41
C ARG A 764 30.50 16.71 20.68
N CYS A 765 31.50 16.94 19.84
CA CYS A 765 32.35 15.87 19.31
C CYS A 765 33.29 15.39 20.43
N VAL A 766 33.12 14.14 20.86
CA VAL A 766 33.86 13.50 21.95
C VAL A 766 34.91 12.49 21.46
N LYS A 767 35.01 12.26 20.14
CA LYS A 767 35.92 11.32 19.45
C LYS A 767 36.54 10.27 20.38
N THR A 768 35.76 9.22 20.61
CA THR A 768 36.19 8.05 21.38
C THR A 768 37.02 7.11 20.49
N ARG A 769 37.60 6.05 21.07
CA ARG A 769 38.21 4.96 20.28
C ARG A 769 37.16 4.08 19.57
N SER A 770 35.86 4.36 19.73
CA SER A 770 34.77 3.59 19.12
C SER A 770 34.79 3.74 17.60
N ARG A 771 34.46 2.65 16.89
CA ARG A 771 34.20 2.70 15.44
C ARG A 771 32.78 3.18 15.14
N ASP A 772 31.90 3.19 16.13
CA ASP A 772 30.52 3.62 15.96
C ASP A 772 30.44 5.15 15.98
N ILE A 773 29.91 5.72 14.89
CA ILE A 773 29.75 7.17 14.75
C ILE A 773 28.81 7.75 15.82
N ARG A 774 27.90 6.95 16.39
CA ARG A 774 26.99 7.35 17.46
C ARG A 774 27.72 7.72 18.74
N ASP A 775 28.90 7.13 18.99
CA ASP A 775 29.75 7.46 20.13
C ASP A 775 30.69 8.65 19.90
N TRP A 776 30.74 9.18 18.67
CA TRP A 776 31.62 10.30 18.34
C TRP A 776 31.02 11.63 18.75
N PHE A 777 29.70 11.68 18.90
CA PHE A 777 28.94 12.88 19.20
C PHE A 777 28.04 12.66 20.41
N ARG A 778 27.98 13.66 21.27
CA ARG A 778 27.18 13.65 22.49
C ARG A 778 26.31 14.89 22.54
N VAL A 779 25.01 14.72 22.73
CA VAL A 779 24.10 15.83 23.05
C VAL A 779 24.42 16.27 24.47
N GLU A 780 25.02 17.45 24.61
CA GLU A 780 25.44 18.01 25.90
C GLU A 780 24.34 18.84 26.55
N GLN A 781 23.56 19.57 25.75
CA GLN A 781 22.38 20.29 26.20
C GLN A 781 21.22 20.10 25.21
N CYS A 782 20.00 20.01 25.73
CA CYS A 782 18.79 19.89 24.92
C CYS A 782 17.57 20.43 25.69
N SER A 783 16.88 21.42 25.13
CA SER A 783 15.64 22.00 25.66
C SER A 783 14.68 22.40 24.55
N VAL A 784 13.41 22.55 24.93
CA VAL A 784 12.33 22.96 24.03
C VAL A 784 11.95 24.40 24.33
N PHE A 785 11.66 25.17 23.30
CA PHE A 785 11.23 26.56 23.46
C PHE A 785 10.07 26.87 22.52
N LYS A 786 9.20 27.81 22.91
CA LYS A 786 8.25 28.39 21.96
C LYS A 786 9.01 29.23 20.97
N ILE A 787 8.65 29.12 19.69
CA ILE A 787 9.30 29.85 18.60
C ILE A 787 9.27 31.36 18.87
N ALA A 788 8.13 31.90 19.30
CA ALA A 788 7.95 33.32 19.64
C ALA A 788 8.85 33.82 20.78
N ASP A 789 9.22 32.96 21.73
CA ASP A 789 10.00 33.36 22.91
C ASP A 789 11.51 33.43 22.62
N VAL A 790 11.96 32.87 21.48
CA VAL A 790 13.39 32.73 21.12
C VAL A 790 13.75 33.44 19.83
N TYR A 791 12.93 34.40 19.39
CA TYR A 791 13.25 35.27 18.24
C TYR A 791 14.62 35.94 18.35
N PRO A 792 15.06 36.48 19.51
CA PRO A 792 16.39 37.09 19.63
C PRO A 792 17.52 36.10 19.29
N GLU A 793 17.42 34.85 19.73
CA GLU A 793 18.39 33.82 19.43
C GLU A 793 18.33 33.36 17.97
N ILE A 794 17.15 33.28 17.37
CA ILE A 794 17.00 32.92 15.96
C ILE A 794 17.53 34.03 15.06
N LYS A 795 17.26 35.31 15.36
CA LYS A 795 17.84 36.47 14.66
C LYS A 795 19.36 36.40 14.62
N ASP A 796 19.99 36.18 15.78
CA ASP A 796 21.45 36.06 15.89
C ASP A 796 22.01 34.82 15.17
N CYS A 797 21.25 33.72 15.09
CA CYS A 797 21.70 32.51 14.41
C CYS A 797 21.51 32.55 12.89
N GLN A 798 20.46 33.23 12.40
CA GLN A 798 20.12 33.33 10.98
C GLN A 798 20.59 34.64 10.33
N ASN A 799 21.24 35.53 11.08
CA ASN A 799 21.58 36.90 10.65
C ASN A 799 20.36 37.71 10.16
N LEU A 800 19.21 37.51 10.81
CA LEU A 800 17.99 38.29 10.57
C LEU A 800 17.99 39.55 11.43
N LYS A 801 17.41 40.63 10.90
CA LYS A 801 17.47 41.97 11.49
C LYS A 801 16.25 42.27 12.35
N THR A 802 15.07 41.80 11.96
CA THR A 802 13.81 42.14 12.63
C THR A 802 13.04 40.87 13.02
N ASP A 803 12.07 41.03 13.91
CA ASP A 803 11.20 39.91 14.33
C ASP A 803 10.25 39.49 13.20
N GLU A 804 9.87 40.43 12.34
CA GLU A 804 9.09 40.18 11.13
C GLU A 804 9.86 39.30 10.13
N GLU A 805 11.17 39.53 9.96
CA GLU A 805 12.01 38.66 9.11
C GLU A 805 12.12 37.23 9.68
N VAL A 806 12.07 37.06 11.01
CA VAL A 806 12.01 35.72 11.64
C VAL A 806 10.68 35.05 11.36
N GLN A 807 9.58 35.80 11.46
CA GLN A 807 8.26 35.28 11.17
C GLN A 807 8.12 34.86 9.70
N GLU A 808 8.52 35.73 8.77
CA GLU A 808 8.53 35.45 7.32
C GLU A 808 9.39 34.22 7.01
N TYR A 809 10.56 34.09 7.65
CA TYR A 809 11.42 32.92 7.51
C TYR A 809 10.72 31.60 7.88
N PHE A 810 9.92 31.57 8.96
CA PHE A 810 9.14 30.38 9.32
C PHE A 810 7.92 30.16 8.44
N GLU A 811 7.23 31.24 8.06
CA GLU A 811 6.11 31.17 7.13
C GLU A 811 6.55 30.59 5.79
N ASP A 812 7.68 31.00 5.25
CA ASP A 812 8.27 30.46 4.02
C ASP A 812 8.62 28.96 4.17
N ILE A 813 9.25 28.60 5.30
CA ILE A 813 9.58 27.21 5.62
C ILE A 813 8.34 26.32 5.60
N PHE A 814 7.23 26.78 6.19
CA PHE A 814 5.99 26.01 6.26
C PHE A 814 5.19 26.07 4.94
N ALA A 815 5.14 27.21 4.27
CA ALA A 815 4.37 27.42 3.04
C ALA A 815 4.89 26.58 1.87
N ILE A 816 6.20 26.43 1.72
CA ILE A 816 6.81 25.57 0.69
C ILE A 816 6.34 24.10 0.84
N ARG A 817 6.01 23.68 2.06
CA ARG A 817 5.83 22.26 2.40
C ARG A 817 4.38 21.83 2.58
N ASP A 818 3.49 22.73 2.98
CA ASP A 818 2.05 22.47 3.06
C ASP A 818 1.44 22.07 1.69
N GLY A 819 2.08 22.45 0.58
CA GLY A 819 1.69 22.05 -0.77
C GLY A 819 2.15 20.65 -1.21
N GLN A 820 3.14 20.02 -0.55
CA GLN A 820 3.81 18.85 -1.11
C GLN A 820 3.38 17.49 -0.54
N ARG A 821 2.99 17.37 0.74
CA ARG A 821 2.62 16.06 1.36
C ARG A 821 1.66 16.21 2.54
N LYS A 822 0.46 15.59 2.47
CA LYS A 822 -0.57 15.66 3.52
C LYS A 822 -0.30 14.77 4.76
N ASP A 823 0.71 13.90 4.74
CA ASP A 823 0.95 12.85 5.75
C ASP A 823 2.26 13.01 6.54
N VAL A 824 2.88 14.18 6.50
CA VAL A 824 4.23 14.44 7.06
C VAL A 824 4.20 15.63 8.01
N VAL A 825 4.88 15.49 9.15
CA VAL A 825 5.06 16.52 10.16
C VAL A 825 6.52 16.99 10.10
N ASP A 826 6.70 18.28 9.92
CA ASP A 826 8.00 18.94 9.88
C ASP A 826 8.43 19.32 11.30
N VAL A 827 9.52 18.73 11.79
CA VAL A 827 10.01 18.94 13.15
C VAL A 827 11.19 19.91 13.14
N LEU A 828 11.02 21.05 13.79
CA LEU A 828 12.02 22.13 13.86
C LEU A 828 13.03 21.92 14.99
N HIS A 829 14.31 22.05 14.67
CA HIS A 829 15.37 22.13 15.67
C HIS A 829 16.51 23.07 15.28
N LEU A 830 17.10 23.74 16.27
CA LEU A 830 18.33 24.53 16.14
C LEU A 830 19.48 23.75 16.79
N THR A 831 20.56 23.56 16.05
CA THR A 831 21.66 22.71 16.50
C THR A 831 22.98 23.45 16.50
N SER A 832 23.58 23.60 17.68
CA SER A 832 24.95 24.06 17.83
C SER A 832 25.87 22.86 18.01
N PHE A 833 27.09 22.93 17.46
CA PHE A 833 28.07 21.87 17.64
C PHE A 833 29.43 22.42 18.11
N ILE A 834 30.12 21.65 18.94
CA ILE A 834 31.46 21.95 19.44
C ILE A 834 32.42 20.84 19.03
N ALA A 835 33.50 21.21 18.34
CA ALA A 835 34.52 20.30 17.85
C ALA A 835 35.91 20.76 18.32
N GLY A 836 36.32 20.38 19.52
CA GLY A 836 37.54 20.90 20.15
C GLY A 836 37.30 22.30 20.71
N THR A 837 38.09 23.29 20.29
CA THR A 837 37.89 24.72 20.64
C THR A 837 36.98 25.46 19.66
N ALA A 838 36.66 24.84 18.52
CA ALA A 838 35.77 25.43 17.52
C ALA A 838 34.30 25.18 17.90
N THR A 839 33.51 26.24 17.83
CA THR A 839 32.04 26.20 17.97
C THR A 839 31.44 26.59 16.63
N GLY A 840 30.57 25.75 16.08
CA GLY A 840 29.77 26.09 14.92
C GLY A 840 28.28 26.09 15.27
N LYS A 841 27.52 26.96 14.62
CA LYS A 841 26.07 26.98 14.68
C LYS A 841 25.55 26.45 13.35
N LEU A 842 24.68 25.46 13.41
CA LEU A 842 23.86 25.09 12.26
C LEU A 842 22.57 25.87 12.36
N GLY A 843 22.06 26.26 11.21
CA GLY A 843 20.82 27.02 11.15
C GLY A 843 19.62 26.24 11.69
N CYS A 844 18.44 26.82 11.53
CA CYS A 844 17.22 26.09 11.79
C CYS A 844 17.12 24.93 10.78
N MET A 845 17.00 23.72 11.30
CA MET A 845 16.94 22.49 10.51
C MET A 845 15.56 21.87 10.66
N LEU A 846 15.10 21.24 9.59
CA LEU A 846 13.86 20.48 9.54
C LEU A 846 14.17 19.02 9.26
N PHE A 847 13.47 18.14 9.94
CA PHE A 847 13.33 16.77 9.48
C PHE A 847 11.86 16.36 9.45
N ASN A 848 11.56 15.42 8.58
CA ASN A 848 10.22 15.09 8.16
C ASN A 848 9.86 13.72 8.70
N VAL A 849 8.87 13.65 9.59
CA VAL A 849 8.39 12.38 10.13
C VAL A 849 6.98 12.15 9.63
N LYS A 850 6.66 10.93 9.18
CA LYS A 850 5.27 10.60 8.88
C LYS A 850 4.42 10.78 10.14
N GLU A 851 3.28 11.45 10.00
CA GLU A 851 2.35 11.66 11.10
C GLU A 851 1.98 10.34 11.78
N GLU A 852 1.72 9.32 10.97
CA GLU A 852 1.43 7.94 11.41
C GLU A 852 2.54 7.40 12.34
N ARG A 853 3.82 7.61 12.00
CA ARG A 853 4.94 7.15 12.84
C ARG A 853 4.96 7.88 14.19
N ILE A 854 4.70 9.18 14.21
CA ILE A 854 4.63 9.96 15.46
C ILE A 854 3.51 9.41 16.35
N ARG A 855 2.31 9.20 15.80
CA ARG A 855 1.15 8.70 16.55
C ARG A 855 1.33 7.26 17.04
N ARG A 856 2.15 6.49 16.35
CA ARG A 856 2.51 5.11 16.71
C ARG A 856 3.57 5.03 17.81
N MET A 857 4.41 6.05 17.93
CA MET A 857 5.48 6.07 18.92
C MET A 857 4.92 6.36 20.31
N PRO A 858 5.06 5.48 21.31
CA PRO A 858 4.62 5.78 22.68
C PRO A 858 5.47 6.91 23.26
N TYR A 859 4.86 7.88 23.96
CA TYR A 859 5.62 8.96 24.60
C TYR A 859 6.57 8.41 25.68
N ASP A 860 7.85 8.76 25.60
CA ASP A 860 8.87 8.39 26.57
C ASP A 860 9.24 9.61 27.43
N PRO A 861 8.74 9.71 28.69
CA PRO A 861 9.08 10.81 29.58
C PRO A 861 10.57 10.80 30.01
N ALA A 862 11.28 9.68 29.81
CA ALA A 862 12.69 9.53 30.12
C ALA A 862 13.60 9.71 28.89
N TRP A 863 13.10 10.26 27.78
CA TRP A 863 13.83 10.37 26.51
C TRP A 863 15.23 11.02 26.65
N ARG A 864 15.40 12.00 27.56
CA ARG A 864 16.72 12.61 27.81
C ARG A 864 17.76 11.57 28.25
N GLN A 865 17.36 10.55 29.01
CA GLN A 865 18.27 9.51 29.47
C GLN A 865 18.79 8.64 28.32
N LYS A 866 18.07 8.58 27.21
CA LYS A 866 18.38 7.78 26.02
C LYS A 866 18.99 8.60 24.87
N ALA A 867 18.99 9.93 24.98
CA ALA A 867 19.50 10.84 23.96
C ALA A 867 20.99 10.67 23.65
N ASN A 868 21.76 10.05 24.55
CA ASN A 868 23.16 9.68 24.33
C ASN A 868 23.32 8.16 24.45
N HIS A 869 24.01 7.54 23.49
CA HIS A 869 24.22 6.09 23.45
C HIS A 869 25.14 5.66 24.59
N SER A 870 26.14 6.50 24.85
CA SER A 870 27.05 6.40 25.98
C SER A 870 27.22 7.76 26.66
N GLY A 871 27.35 7.75 27.99
CA GLY A 871 27.58 8.95 28.80
C GLY A 871 26.35 9.47 29.53
N ARG A 872 26.44 10.71 30.04
CA ARG A 872 25.37 11.35 30.83
C ARG A 872 24.23 11.87 29.93
N PRO A 873 22.99 11.97 30.45
CA PRO A 873 21.90 12.67 29.78
C PRO A 873 22.27 14.13 29.46
N PRO A 874 21.66 14.74 28.41
CA PRO A 874 21.85 16.15 28.12
C PRO A 874 21.30 17.02 29.25
N ALA A 875 22.01 18.09 29.58
CA ALA A 875 21.52 19.11 30.50
C ALA A 875 20.48 20.02 29.82
N ALA A 876 19.78 20.86 30.59
CA ALA A 876 18.94 21.91 30.01
C ALA A 876 19.79 22.91 29.21
N PHE A 877 19.28 23.36 28.07
CA PHE A 877 19.88 24.42 27.28
C PHE A 877 19.59 25.77 27.94
N VAL A 878 20.62 26.59 28.15
CA VAL A 878 20.47 27.90 28.81
C VAL A 878 20.61 29.00 27.76
N LEU A 879 19.50 29.69 27.46
CA LEU A 879 19.48 30.81 26.52
C LEU A 879 19.94 32.11 27.19
N ARG A 880 20.45 33.05 26.38
CA ARG A 880 20.92 34.36 26.87
C ARG A 880 19.78 35.19 27.46
N ALA A 881 18.58 35.05 26.91
CA ALA A 881 17.38 35.72 27.39
C ALA A 881 16.79 35.12 28.69
N GLY A 882 17.34 34.01 29.20
CA GLY A 882 16.82 33.35 30.41
C GLY A 882 15.44 32.69 30.24
N VAL A 883 15.02 32.45 28.98
CA VAL A 883 13.77 31.76 28.65
C VAL A 883 13.81 30.34 29.23
N GLN A 884 12.71 29.91 29.83
CA GLN A 884 12.59 28.59 30.45
C GLN A 884 12.31 27.50 29.42
N ASP A 885 12.72 26.27 29.75
CA ASP A 885 12.42 25.08 28.94
C ASP A 885 10.90 24.84 28.91
N ALA A 886 10.32 24.93 27.72
CA ALA A 886 8.90 24.81 27.47
C ALA A 886 8.45 23.36 27.24
N GLU A 887 9.29 22.35 27.45
CA GLU A 887 8.95 20.93 27.21
C GLU A 887 7.57 20.53 27.79
N PHE A 888 7.24 21.01 28.98
CA PHE A 888 6.03 20.66 29.73
C PHE A 888 4.93 21.73 29.75
N ASP A 889 5.03 22.77 28.93
CA ASP A 889 4.07 23.89 28.94
C ASP A 889 2.64 23.51 28.47
N TYR A 890 2.47 22.35 27.83
CA TYR A 890 1.16 21.78 27.52
C TYR A 890 0.34 21.43 28.78
N GLN A 891 0.99 21.20 29.92
CA GLN A 891 0.29 20.96 31.18
C GLN A 891 -0.44 22.22 31.65
N ASP A 892 0.08 23.41 31.32
CA ASP A 892 -0.62 24.67 31.55
C ASP A 892 -1.82 24.84 30.61
N ASN A 893 -1.74 24.37 29.36
CA ASN A 893 -2.88 24.39 28.44
C ASN A 893 -3.99 23.42 28.87
N MET A 894 -3.65 22.22 29.36
CA MET A 894 -4.63 21.30 29.95
C MET A 894 -5.26 21.89 31.22
N THR A 895 -4.48 22.59 32.04
CA THR A 895 -4.99 23.30 33.22
C THR A 895 -5.91 24.46 32.82
N ARG A 896 -5.60 25.19 31.74
CA ARG A 896 -6.46 26.23 31.15
C ARG A 896 -7.74 25.65 30.54
N LEU A 897 -7.64 24.56 29.78
CA LEU A 897 -8.80 23.85 29.21
C LEU A 897 -9.70 23.32 30.31
N ALA A 898 -9.14 22.72 31.37
CA ALA A 898 -9.89 22.32 32.54
C ALA A 898 -10.56 23.52 33.23
N SER A 899 -9.88 24.68 33.31
CA SER A 899 -10.50 25.90 33.84
C SER A 899 -11.62 26.44 32.93
N TYR A 900 -11.48 26.31 31.60
CA TYR A 900 -12.44 26.78 30.62
C TYR A 900 -13.67 25.87 30.55
N ILE A 901 -13.47 24.55 30.64
CA ILE A 901 -14.55 23.56 30.80
C ILE A 901 -15.28 23.78 32.12
N ASN A 902 -14.57 24.01 33.22
CA ASN A 902 -15.20 24.38 34.49
C ASN A 902 -15.99 25.70 34.37
N ALA A 903 -15.48 26.69 33.63
CA ALA A 903 -16.19 27.95 33.39
C ALA A 903 -17.44 27.76 32.52
N LEU A 904 -17.40 26.88 31.52
CA LEU A 904 -18.55 26.51 30.67
C LEU A 904 -19.58 25.63 31.40
N GLN A 905 -19.16 24.81 32.37
CA GLN A 905 -20.06 24.03 33.22
C GLN A 905 -20.73 24.89 34.31
N LEU A 906 -20.10 26.02 34.68
CA LEU A 906 -20.64 27.01 35.61
C LEU A 906 -21.59 28.02 34.94
N ALA A 907 -21.46 28.22 33.63
CA ALA A 907 -22.35 29.05 32.80
C ALA A 907 -23.54 28.24 32.29
#